data_AF-A0AA96G819-F1
#
_entry.id   AF-A0AA96G819-F1
#
_cell.length_a   1.000
_cell.length_b   1.000
_cell.length_c   1.000
_cell.angle_alpha   90.00
_cell.angle_beta   90.00
_cell.angle_gamma   90.00
#
_symmetry.space_group_name_H-M   'P 1'
#
loop_
_entity.id
_entity.type
_entity.pdbx_description
1 polymer ?
#
loop_
_entity_poly.entity_id
_entity_poly.type
_entity_poly.pdbx_seq_one_letter_code
_entity_poly.pdbx_strand_id
1 'polypeptide(L)'
;MSRRGDIEMLLDVLREMPAEGIELRFPAGPSAPELPTATPAGQQPADGSTVQRQRLGAAAWTAVRTEAELRGLTPAAVLLTVGADVLRQWSKRPDFSLDLALPGRGAARTLAFDALPEDSFAARAERLQQQLAQEPAGDAPTEQDPARCCPGYCAVEEEGGLALTWTAPDGLLPEGLIADLAAVTADALERLAAGAAAWDTRARLTALPAWQRAERESANNTAADLPATTLCRLVETRAAERPDAVAVIAEDGRLSYREVVADARRLARRLTDLGATPGTLVGVVVDKGRAQVPAVLGVTLSGAAYLPVDPAWPAARRAQVLEQGGVRIVVTTPRLRDAAEWPAGLTVVTPDDAEVRGASAEPLATAPAPEDLAYVIFTSGSTGQPKGVVIDHRGAANTVQDINLRFGIGPADRVLALSSLSFDLSVYDVFGTLAAGAAVVMPAPGRAHDPEHWSALVAEHGVTVWNSVPALMRLWLDNPAGAPSGAASTVRVVMLSGDWIPVPLPDAIRAAHPGARVISLGGATEASIWSISFPIGEVPPHWSRIPYGKPLANQTMHVLDHRLDPCPVWTTGEIHIGGIGVAKGYWADEARTAARFVDHPVTGERLYRTGDLGRYLPGGDIEFLGRDDTQVKLNGYRIELDEIAAVLRRRPGVGEAIITVDTNPATDRRQLVAHLLPEDAAEAVPAQDTDAVHARVLAAGRAEVQRAAAELAPAIADFRDLWHRLEALAPTVMARNLARLGALTTAGGSATADTIVAAGGVRPLYRGLIHQWLAVLAAERVLTATGTPGEYRTEQPLDADALDTEIKAALGALTATGTDRVLLDYFTACIDQQVAMLQGQVRPLQLLLPDGDWKVTRALYAGNPAARLQNLVAAAAVRSFVDQAPAERTVRILEVGAGTGATCDQVLPALPADRVHYRFTDVSTAFTASARQRYADAYPFVDYGLFDIDGDPAAHGLAPGCADLVIGANVLHDAKDLGRTLRSVRGLLAPGGLLVLIEGTVNSPLNMVSFAFLEGFGNYQDQREATLLSVPEWQEQLTAAGFTRAASAPEGAPAVDALVQHVLIAAAPAGRAALDTAALHRELGELLPDYMLPHHYLVLDELPLSANGKVDRSALPSPWRETAPEERESPQSALEQRLFEIWSEALGRNDFGVADNFFDLGGDSLHAVRIIGRLRAELGLTQSGDEAVDMLFQAPTIAELAAVLADRPEAAR
;
A
#
# COMPACT_ATOMS: atom_id res chain seq x y z
N MET A 1 11.55 -8.96 55.19
CA MET A 1 10.66 -8.92 56.38
C MET A 1 9.63 -7.82 56.14
N SER A 2 8.53 -8.15 55.45
CA SER A 2 7.46 -7.20 55.10
C SER A 2 6.53 -7.05 56.31
N ARG A 3 6.45 -5.84 56.87
CA ARG A 3 5.64 -5.56 58.06
C ARG A 3 4.17 -5.49 57.66
N ARG A 4 3.43 -6.54 58.01
CA ARG A 4 1.96 -6.59 58.07
C ARG A 4 1.35 -5.33 58.72
N GLY A 5 2.05 -4.71 59.67
CA GLY A 5 1.61 -3.50 60.37
C GLY A 5 1.69 -2.19 59.57
N ASP A 6 2.56 -2.07 58.55
CA ASP A 6 2.62 -0.85 57.73
C ASP A 6 1.46 -0.80 56.71
N ILE A 7 1.02 -1.98 56.25
CA ILE A 7 -0.17 -2.14 55.39
C ILE A 7 -1.46 -1.92 56.20
N GLU A 8 -1.58 -2.47 57.41
CA GLU A 8 -2.73 -2.20 58.30
C GLU A 8 -2.85 -0.73 58.67
N MET A 9 -1.73 -0.04 58.95
CA MET A 9 -1.71 1.39 59.23
C MET A 9 -2.09 2.24 58.01
N LEU A 10 -1.70 1.83 56.79
CA LEU A 10 -2.11 2.52 55.55
C LEU A 10 -3.58 2.28 55.22
N LEU A 11 -4.09 1.07 55.48
CA LEU A 11 -5.50 0.70 55.33
C LEU A 11 -6.40 1.40 56.35
N ASP A 12 -5.94 1.57 57.60
CA ASP A 12 -6.66 2.36 58.62
C ASP A 12 -6.68 3.84 58.26
N VAL A 13 -5.60 4.38 57.67
CA VAL A 13 -5.60 5.75 57.10
C VAL A 13 -6.58 5.87 55.93
N LEU A 14 -6.70 4.87 55.05
CA LEU A 14 -7.67 4.89 53.95
C LEU A 14 -9.12 4.65 54.40
N ARG A 15 -9.34 3.99 55.55
CA ARG A 15 -10.67 3.79 56.18
C ARG A 15 -11.22 5.05 56.83
N GLU A 16 -10.35 5.92 57.36
CA GLU A 16 -10.74 7.19 58.00
C GLU A 16 -10.80 8.38 57.03
N MET A 17 -10.44 8.22 55.75
CA MET A 17 -10.50 9.32 54.77
C MET A 17 -11.95 9.61 54.35
N PRO A 18 -12.52 10.79 54.65
CA PRO A 18 -13.69 11.29 53.91
C PRO A 18 -13.32 11.39 52.43
N ALA A 19 -14.29 11.29 51.52
CA ALA A 19 -14.05 11.46 50.07
C ALA A 19 -13.79 12.94 49.71
N GLU A 20 -12.82 13.56 50.37
CA GLU A 20 -12.30 14.88 50.02
C GLU A 20 -11.39 14.72 48.79
N GLY A 21 -12.02 14.77 47.60
CA GLY A 21 -11.39 15.12 46.33
C GLY A 21 -10.50 14.07 45.66
N ILE A 22 -11.00 12.85 45.43
CA ILE A 22 -10.31 11.87 44.58
C ILE A 22 -10.30 12.41 43.15
N GLU A 23 -9.11 12.65 42.58
CA GLU A 23 -8.96 13.07 41.19
C GLU A 23 -8.14 12.04 40.40
N LEU A 24 -8.76 11.48 39.36
CA LEU A 24 -8.11 10.64 38.35
C LEU A 24 -7.78 11.46 37.11
N ARG A 25 -6.53 11.37 36.67
CA ARG A 25 -6.01 11.97 35.45
C ARG A 25 -5.37 10.90 34.58
N PHE A 26 -5.27 11.17 33.28
CA PHE A 26 -4.61 10.25 32.37
C PHE A 26 -3.09 10.52 32.38
N PRO A 27 -2.25 9.49 32.46
CA PRO A 27 -0.80 9.66 32.38
C PRO A 27 -0.38 10.11 30.99
N ALA A 28 0.71 10.87 30.91
CA ALA A 28 1.37 11.17 29.64
C ALA A 28 2.14 9.93 29.17
N GLY A 29 1.57 9.11 28.28
CA GLY A 29 2.29 7.97 27.72
C GLY A 29 1.43 6.85 27.13
N PRO A 30 2.07 5.80 26.55
CA PRO A 30 1.40 4.71 25.83
C PRO A 30 0.56 3.79 26.73
N SER A 31 0.63 3.94 28.06
CA SER A 31 -0.16 3.18 29.04
C SER A 31 -1.52 3.82 29.35
N ALA A 32 -1.85 5.01 28.82
CA ALA A 32 -3.15 5.65 29.05
C ALA A 32 -4.34 4.88 28.42
N PRO A 33 -5.59 5.14 28.85
CA PRO A 33 -6.76 4.64 28.16
C PRO A 33 -6.85 5.22 26.74
N GLU A 34 -7.00 4.35 25.74
CA GLU A 34 -7.19 4.77 24.34
C GLU A 34 -8.68 5.09 24.08
N LEU A 35 -9.11 6.29 24.47
CA LEU A 35 -10.47 6.79 24.22
C LEU A 35 -10.66 7.28 22.77
N PRO A 36 -11.90 7.33 22.26
CA PRO A 36 -12.17 7.96 20.98
C PRO A 36 -11.82 9.45 21.00
N THR A 37 -11.09 9.92 19.99
CA THR A 37 -10.72 11.34 19.84
C THR A 37 -11.42 11.99 18.66
N ALA A 38 -11.73 13.28 18.78
CA ALA A 38 -12.24 14.11 17.69
C ALA A 38 -11.13 14.90 16.98
N THR A 39 -10.01 15.16 17.66
CA THR A 39 -8.84 15.85 17.10
C THR A 39 -7.81 14.83 16.56
N PRO A 40 -7.26 15.00 15.34
CA PRO A 40 -6.18 14.17 14.80
C PRO A 40 -4.92 14.22 15.69
N ALA A 41 -4.14 13.14 15.72
CA ALA A 41 -2.90 13.07 16.49
C ALA A 41 -1.93 14.20 16.07
N GLY A 42 -1.52 15.04 17.04
CA GLY A 42 -0.56 16.14 16.81
C GLY A 42 -1.17 17.55 16.70
N GLN A 43 -2.50 17.71 16.70
CA GLN A 43 -3.14 19.03 16.80
C GLN A 43 -3.48 19.37 18.26
N GLN A 44 -3.27 20.64 18.63
CA GLN A 44 -3.56 21.14 19.98
C GLN A 44 -5.08 21.33 20.14
N PRO A 45 -5.71 20.82 21.23
CA PRO A 45 -7.12 21.06 21.50
C PRO A 45 -7.41 22.56 21.70
N ALA A 46 -8.67 22.96 21.55
CA ALA A 46 -9.07 24.36 21.68
C ALA A 46 -8.88 24.89 23.11
N ASP A 47 -8.74 26.22 23.25
CA ASP A 47 -8.68 26.88 24.55
C ASP A 47 -10.04 26.77 25.28
N GLY A 48 -10.16 25.81 26.21
CA GLY A 48 -11.38 25.56 26.97
C GLY A 48 -11.45 24.16 27.58
N SER A 49 -12.48 23.89 28.38
CA SER A 49 -12.75 22.56 28.92
C SER A 49 -14.23 22.32 29.09
N THR A 50 -14.69 21.18 28.57
CA THR A 50 -16.04 20.67 28.78
C THR A 50 -16.10 20.02 30.15
N VAL A 51 -17.05 20.45 30.98
CA VAL A 51 -17.24 19.95 32.35
C VAL A 51 -18.66 19.42 32.51
N GLN A 52 -18.78 18.19 33.00
CA GLN A 52 -20.07 17.56 33.32
C GLN A 52 -20.11 17.19 34.79
N ARG A 53 -21.18 17.57 35.47
CA ARG A 53 -21.39 17.32 36.91
C ARG A 53 -22.62 16.47 37.13
N GLN A 54 -22.47 15.44 37.95
CA GLN A 54 -23.54 14.56 38.41
C GLN A 54 -23.53 14.49 39.94
N ARG A 55 -24.66 14.09 40.53
CA ARG A 55 -24.78 13.96 41.98
C ARG A 55 -25.46 12.65 42.35
N LEU A 56 -24.82 11.86 43.20
CA LEU A 56 -25.42 10.71 43.85
C LEU A 56 -26.05 11.16 45.18
N GLY A 57 -27.32 10.84 45.39
CA GLY A 57 -28.06 11.25 46.60
C GLY A 57 -27.48 10.63 47.89
N ALA A 58 -27.64 11.33 49.02
CA ALA A 58 -27.12 10.91 50.32
C ALA A 58 -27.49 9.46 50.72
N ALA A 59 -28.73 9.04 50.46
CA ALA A 59 -29.19 7.69 50.79
C ALA A 59 -28.44 6.61 49.98
N ALA A 60 -28.31 6.82 48.66
CA ALA A 60 -27.59 5.90 47.78
C ALA A 60 -26.09 5.84 48.12
N TRP A 61 -25.47 7.00 48.37
CA TRP A 61 -24.07 7.04 48.78
C TRP A 61 -23.83 6.35 50.13
N THR A 62 -24.73 6.54 51.09
CA THR A 62 -24.67 5.83 52.38
C THR A 62 -24.77 4.32 52.19
N ALA A 63 -25.64 3.85 51.30
CA ALA A 63 -25.78 2.42 51.00
C ALA A 63 -24.50 1.84 50.37
N VAL A 64 -23.90 2.53 49.40
CA VAL A 64 -22.61 2.11 48.79
C VAL A 64 -21.50 2.04 49.83
N ARG A 65 -21.38 3.05 50.70
CA ARG A 65 -20.39 3.07 51.79
C ARG A 65 -20.59 1.92 52.78
N THR A 66 -21.83 1.68 53.17
CA THR A 66 -22.16 0.61 54.13
C THR A 66 -21.78 -0.75 53.56
N GLU A 67 -22.10 -1.02 52.30
CA GLU A 67 -21.73 -2.28 51.64
C GLU A 67 -20.21 -2.41 51.43
N ALA A 68 -19.53 -1.31 51.08
CA ALA A 68 -18.07 -1.28 51.00
C ALA A 68 -17.42 -1.65 52.35
N GLU A 69 -17.91 -1.05 53.44
CA GLU A 69 -17.42 -1.30 54.80
C GLU A 69 -17.62 -2.77 55.21
N LEU A 70 -18.79 -3.36 54.93
CA LEU A 70 -19.08 -4.77 55.17
C LEU A 70 -18.08 -5.72 54.46
N ARG A 71 -17.51 -5.27 53.34
CA ARG A 71 -16.56 -6.01 52.51
C ARG A 71 -15.10 -5.64 52.79
N GLY A 72 -14.85 -4.75 53.75
CA GLY A 72 -13.50 -4.25 54.05
C GLY A 72 -12.90 -3.39 52.94
N LEU A 73 -13.74 -2.81 52.08
CA LEU A 73 -13.36 -1.93 50.98
C LEU A 73 -13.47 -0.45 51.40
N THR A 74 -12.57 0.37 50.86
CA THR A 74 -12.56 1.82 51.06
C THR A 74 -13.42 2.49 49.98
N PRO A 75 -14.07 3.63 50.29
CA PRO A 75 -14.81 4.40 49.28
C PRO A 75 -13.94 4.76 48.06
N ALA A 76 -12.66 5.02 48.27
CA ALA A 76 -11.70 5.28 47.20
C ALA A 76 -11.55 4.09 46.26
N ALA A 77 -11.32 2.87 46.77
CA ALA A 77 -11.22 1.68 45.94
C ALA A 77 -12.48 1.45 45.09
N VAL A 78 -13.66 1.71 45.66
CA VAL A 78 -14.94 1.60 44.94
C VAL A 78 -15.02 2.62 43.80
N LEU A 79 -14.77 3.90 44.09
CA LEU A 79 -14.88 4.98 43.09
C LEU A 79 -13.86 4.83 41.96
N LEU A 80 -12.64 4.39 42.28
CA LEU A 80 -11.60 4.10 41.30
C LEU A 80 -11.98 2.91 40.41
N THR A 81 -12.55 1.85 40.99
CA THR A 81 -12.99 0.68 40.24
C THR A 81 -14.14 1.03 39.29
N VAL A 82 -15.11 1.85 39.74
CA VAL A 82 -16.18 2.35 38.87
C VAL A 82 -15.61 3.20 37.74
N GLY A 83 -14.74 4.17 38.04
CA GLY A 83 -14.11 5.01 37.02
C GLY A 83 -13.34 4.20 35.97
N ALA A 84 -12.60 3.18 36.42
CA ALA A 84 -11.87 2.28 35.52
C ALA A 84 -12.81 1.40 34.68
N ASP A 85 -13.87 0.83 35.26
CA ASP A 85 -14.85 0.02 34.53
C ASP A 85 -15.57 0.87 33.44
N VAL A 86 -15.87 2.14 33.74
CA VAL A 86 -16.45 3.09 32.78
C VAL A 86 -15.47 3.40 31.65
N LEU A 87 -14.21 3.74 31.96
CA LEU A 87 -13.20 4.05 30.94
C LEU A 87 -12.89 2.84 30.06
N ARG A 88 -12.83 1.64 30.64
CA ARG A 88 -12.63 0.38 29.92
C ARG A 88 -13.70 0.13 28.88
N GLN A 89 -14.94 0.56 29.14
CA GLN A 89 -16.03 0.38 28.19
C GLN A 89 -15.86 1.23 26.91
N TRP A 90 -15.18 2.38 27.00
CA TRP A 90 -14.89 3.24 25.84
C TRP A 90 -13.48 3.09 25.29
N SER A 91 -12.57 2.46 26.03
CA SER A 91 -11.19 2.30 25.61
C SER A 91 -11.02 1.13 24.64
N LYS A 92 -10.22 1.32 23.59
CA LYS A 92 -9.80 0.21 22.72
C LYS A 92 -8.85 -0.76 23.40
N ARG A 93 -8.17 -0.34 24.47
CA ARG A 93 -7.26 -1.20 25.23
C ARG A 93 -7.92 -1.59 26.55
N PRO A 94 -8.04 -2.89 26.84
CA PRO A 94 -8.63 -3.33 28.10
C PRO A 94 -7.67 -3.12 29.29
N ASP A 95 -6.36 -3.00 28.99
CA ASP A 95 -5.26 -2.70 29.91
C ASP A 95 -4.81 -1.23 29.78
N PHE A 96 -4.85 -0.49 30.89
CA PHE A 96 -4.37 0.89 30.94
C PHE A 96 -3.94 1.31 32.34
N SER A 97 -3.35 2.48 32.46
CA SER A 97 -2.97 3.10 33.72
C SER A 97 -3.65 4.46 33.90
N LEU A 98 -3.92 4.83 35.14
CA LEU A 98 -4.45 6.16 35.52
C LEU A 98 -3.59 6.77 36.61
N ASP A 99 -3.41 8.09 36.53
CA ASP A 99 -2.75 8.87 37.58
C ASP A 99 -3.79 9.30 38.61
N LEU A 100 -3.54 8.96 39.86
CA LEU A 100 -4.34 9.34 41.02
C LEU A 100 -3.67 10.51 41.75
N ALA A 101 -4.37 11.64 41.82
CA ALA A 101 -4.03 12.77 42.69
C ALA A 101 -4.93 12.76 43.94
N LEU A 102 -4.31 12.88 45.12
CA LEU A 102 -5.00 12.98 46.41
C LEU A 102 -4.72 14.35 47.04
N PRO A 103 -5.74 15.08 47.53
CA PRO A 103 -5.53 16.39 48.14
C PRO A 103 -4.61 16.32 49.35
N GLY A 104 -3.65 17.26 49.42
CA GLY A 104 -2.71 17.36 50.54
C GLY A 104 -1.54 16.37 50.52
N ARG A 105 -1.39 15.52 49.49
CA ARG A 105 -0.23 14.64 49.30
C ARG A 105 0.47 14.96 47.98
N GLY A 106 1.70 15.46 48.05
CA GLY A 106 2.49 15.87 46.89
C GLY A 106 3.12 14.68 46.18
N ALA A 107 2.42 14.14 45.18
CA ALA A 107 2.85 13.42 43.97
C ALA A 107 1.70 12.52 43.49
N ALA A 108 1.46 12.46 42.18
CA ALA A 108 0.45 11.57 41.60
C ALA A 108 0.94 10.11 41.64
N ARG A 109 0.02 9.15 41.81
CA ARG A 109 0.31 7.70 41.77
C ARG A 109 -0.22 7.10 40.48
N THR A 110 0.59 6.38 39.72
CA THR A 110 0.15 5.71 38.48
C THR A 110 -0.33 4.28 38.79
N LEU A 111 -1.63 4.05 38.72
CA LEU A 111 -2.25 2.74 38.95
C LEU A 111 -2.45 2.00 37.63
N ALA A 112 -1.93 0.77 37.54
CA ALA A 112 -2.20 -0.14 36.42
C ALA A 112 -3.52 -0.91 36.60
N PHE A 113 -4.29 -1.05 35.52
CA PHE A 113 -5.56 -1.77 35.48
C PHE A 113 -5.48 -2.91 34.46
N ASP A 114 -5.30 -4.13 34.95
CA ASP A 114 -5.22 -5.33 34.10
C ASP A 114 -6.62 -5.80 33.60
N ALA A 115 -6.64 -6.34 32.39
CA ALA A 115 -7.75 -6.92 31.67
C ALA A 115 -8.05 -8.31 32.21
N LEU A 116 -8.83 -8.40 33.29
CA LEU A 116 -9.35 -9.67 33.78
C LEU A 116 -10.88 -9.68 33.70
N PRO A 117 -11.48 -10.29 32.66
CA PRO A 117 -12.91 -10.14 32.35
C PRO A 117 -13.91 -10.93 33.22
N GLU A 118 -13.47 -11.76 34.18
CA GLU A 118 -14.36 -12.75 34.84
C GLU A 118 -14.57 -12.59 36.36
N ASP A 119 -14.12 -11.49 36.94
CA ASP A 119 -14.28 -11.24 38.38
C ASP A 119 -15.54 -10.43 38.71
N SER A 120 -16.03 -10.56 39.94
CA SER A 120 -17.08 -9.68 40.45
C SER A 120 -16.55 -8.26 40.65
N PHE A 121 -17.44 -7.27 40.76
CA PHE A 121 -17.03 -5.89 41.09
C PHE A 121 -16.23 -5.85 42.39
N ALA A 122 -16.69 -6.56 43.43
CA ALA A 122 -16.01 -6.65 44.72
C ALA A 122 -14.56 -7.16 44.57
N ALA A 123 -14.34 -8.23 43.81
CA ALA A 123 -13.00 -8.78 43.61
C ALA A 123 -12.06 -7.81 42.86
N ARG A 124 -12.58 -7.02 41.90
CA ARG A 124 -11.79 -5.96 41.24
C ARG A 124 -11.42 -4.85 42.23
N ALA A 125 -12.37 -4.40 43.04
CA ALA A 125 -12.14 -3.37 44.04
C ALA A 125 -11.15 -3.80 45.13
N GLU A 126 -11.20 -5.06 45.56
CA GLU A 126 -10.25 -5.64 46.52
C GLU A 126 -8.81 -5.60 45.99
N ARG A 127 -8.60 -5.99 44.73
CA ARG A 127 -7.27 -5.95 44.11
C ARG A 127 -6.73 -4.53 44.00
N LEU A 128 -7.57 -3.60 43.54
CA LEU A 128 -7.16 -2.20 43.40
C LEU A 128 -6.79 -1.59 44.75
N GLN A 129 -7.53 -1.93 45.81
CA GLN A 129 -7.19 -1.55 47.17
C GLN A 129 -5.84 -2.13 47.63
N GLN A 130 -5.57 -3.40 47.31
CA GLN A 130 -4.28 -4.02 47.64
C GLN A 130 -3.12 -3.35 46.91
N GLN A 131 -3.31 -2.98 45.64
CA GLN A 131 -2.31 -2.26 44.86
C GLN A 131 -2.04 -0.86 45.42
N LEU A 132 -3.10 -0.11 45.76
CA LEU A 132 -2.98 1.18 46.43
C LEU A 132 -2.18 1.12 47.75
N ALA A 133 -2.27 0.00 48.46
CA ALA A 133 -1.55 -0.22 49.71
C ALA A 133 -0.07 -0.61 49.50
N GLN A 134 0.31 -1.07 48.30
CA GLN A 134 1.65 -1.59 48.00
C GLN A 134 2.55 -0.59 47.27
N GLU A 135 2.00 0.39 46.56
CA GLU A 135 2.80 1.34 45.78
C GLU A 135 3.38 2.50 46.64
N PRO A 136 4.71 2.72 46.62
CA PRO A 136 5.33 3.89 47.25
C PRO A 136 4.94 5.18 46.51
N ALA A 137 4.98 6.33 47.19
CA ALA A 137 4.77 7.63 46.55
C ALA A 137 5.85 7.86 45.48
N GLY A 138 5.45 8.15 44.24
CA GLY A 138 6.36 8.51 43.16
C GLY A 138 6.94 9.93 43.32
N ASP A 139 7.92 10.27 42.49
CA ASP A 139 8.44 11.64 42.41
C ASP A 139 7.37 12.61 41.89
N ALA A 140 7.38 13.84 42.40
CA ALA A 140 6.46 14.88 41.96
C ALA A 140 6.65 15.15 40.45
N PRO A 141 5.56 15.25 39.66
CA PRO A 141 5.68 15.68 38.27
C PRO A 141 6.36 17.06 38.25
N THR A 142 7.41 17.20 37.43
CA THR A 142 8.11 18.46 37.23
C THR A 142 7.13 19.53 36.76
N GLU A 143 7.23 20.73 37.33
CA GLU A 143 6.31 21.87 37.21
C GLU A 143 6.29 22.53 35.81
N GLN A 144 6.60 21.78 34.76
CA GLN A 144 6.48 22.17 33.36
C GLN A 144 6.02 20.94 32.54
N ASP A 145 4.73 20.64 32.58
CA ASP A 145 4.12 19.63 31.69
C ASP A 145 2.65 20.03 31.45
N PRO A 146 2.10 19.96 30.22
CA PRO A 146 0.93 20.73 29.79
C PRO A 146 -0.36 20.19 30.39
N ALA A 147 -0.64 20.60 31.63
CA ALA A 147 -1.79 20.21 32.45
C ALA A 147 -3.13 20.83 31.99
N ARG A 148 -3.37 20.88 30.68
CA ARG A 148 -4.68 21.23 30.07
C ARG A 148 -5.07 20.30 28.91
N CYS A 149 -4.40 19.16 28.73
CA CYS A 149 -4.56 18.35 27.51
C CYS A 149 -5.21 16.96 27.68
N CYS A 150 -5.64 16.54 28.88
CA CYS A 150 -6.18 15.19 29.12
C CYS A 150 -7.54 15.20 29.86
N PRO A 151 -8.42 14.20 29.62
CA PRO A 151 -9.64 14.01 30.39
C PRO A 151 -9.37 13.67 31.86
N GLY A 152 -10.29 14.06 32.76
CA GLY A 152 -10.20 13.79 34.19
C GLY A 152 -11.56 13.44 34.81
N TYR A 153 -11.50 12.70 35.93
CA TYR A 153 -12.64 12.31 36.75
C TYR A 153 -12.38 12.68 38.21
N CYS A 154 -13.31 13.40 38.83
CA CYS A 154 -13.21 13.83 40.22
C CYS A 154 -14.48 13.48 41.01
N ALA A 155 -14.31 12.96 42.23
CA ALA A 155 -15.40 12.67 43.14
C ALA A 155 -15.17 13.35 44.49
N VAL A 156 -16.17 14.12 44.95
CA VAL A 156 -16.13 14.92 46.18
C VAL A 156 -17.38 14.68 47.01
N GLU A 157 -17.22 14.36 48.29
CA GLU A 157 -18.34 14.29 49.24
C GLU A 157 -18.75 15.70 49.68
N GLU A 158 -20.05 15.99 49.56
CA GLU A 158 -20.62 17.31 49.86
C GLU A 158 -21.87 17.15 50.74
N GLU A 159 -22.37 18.26 51.32
CA GLU A 159 -23.62 18.23 52.09
C GLU A 159 -24.79 17.69 51.23
N GLY A 160 -25.21 16.47 51.59
CA GLY A 160 -26.31 15.75 50.97
C GLY A 160 -25.94 14.79 49.84
N GLY A 161 -24.69 14.32 49.73
CA GLY A 161 -24.34 13.19 48.85
C GLY A 161 -22.91 13.23 48.30
N LEU A 162 -22.71 12.60 47.15
CA LEU A 162 -21.44 12.56 46.43
C LEU A 162 -21.58 13.34 45.11
N ALA A 163 -20.73 14.34 44.90
CA ALA A 163 -20.60 15.08 43.65
C ALA A 163 -19.55 14.41 42.75
N LEU A 164 -19.90 14.19 41.48
CA LEU A 164 -19.06 13.57 40.46
C LEU A 164 -18.82 14.58 39.34
N THR A 165 -17.58 14.82 38.97
CA THR A 165 -17.20 15.77 37.91
C THR A 165 -16.31 15.07 36.88
N TRP A 166 -16.72 15.10 35.62
CA TRP A 166 -15.89 14.71 34.48
C TRP A 166 -15.48 15.97 33.71
N THR A 167 -14.21 16.03 33.31
CA THR A 167 -13.64 17.15 32.56
C THR A 167 -12.85 16.65 31.37
N ALA A 168 -12.87 17.38 30.25
CA ALA A 168 -11.93 17.20 29.16
C ALA A 168 -11.70 18.51 28.41
N PRO A 169 -10.55 18.67 27.74
CA PRO A 169 -10.31 19.80 26.85
C PRO A 169 -11.31 19.84 25.70
N ASP A 170 -11.70 21.05 25.29
CA ASP A 170 -12.68 21.22 24.21
C ASP A 170 -12.13 20.71 22.87
N GLY A 171 -12.95 19.95 22.14
CA GLY A 171 -12.58 19.32 20.86
C GLY A 171 -11.70 18.08 20.98
N LEU A 172 -11.21 17.72 22.17
CA LEU A 172 -10.39 16.50 22.34
C LEU A 172 -11.22 15.23 22.10
N LEU A 173 -12.37 15.14 22.76
CA LEU A 173 -13.29 14.00 22.70
C LEU A 173 -14.51 14.33 21.83
N PRO A 174 -15.13 13.31 21.20
CA PRO A 174 -16.38 13.50 20.47
C PRO A 174 -17.48 14.15 21.32
N GLU A 175 -18.32 14.95 20.67
CA GLU A 175 -19.44 15.61 21.32
C GLU A 175 -20.34 14.60 22.06
N GLY A 176 -20.75 14.95 23.28
CA GLY A 176 -21.58 14.10 24.14
C GLY A 176 -20.83 13.02 24.94
N LEU A 177 -19.59 12.65 24.56
CA LEU A 177 -18.88 11.55 25.23
C LEU A 177 -18.65 11.80 26.73
N ILE A 178 -18.26 13.01 27.12
CA ILE A 178 -18.06 13.34 28.55
C ILE A 178 -19.36 13.27 29.36
N ALA A 179 -20.49 13.62 28.76
CA ALA A 179 -21.80 13.49 29.40
C ALA A 179 -22.18 12.02 29.60
N ASP A 180 -21.87 11.16 28.62
CA ASP A 180 -22.07 9.71 28.73
C ASP A 180 -21.21 9.09 29.83
N LEU A 181 -19.91 9.40 29.88
CA LEU A 181 -19.01 8.92 30.95
C LEU A 181 -19.55 9.30 32.33
N ALA A 182 -20.00 10.56 32.49
CA ALA A 182 -20.59 11.04 33.74
C ALA A 182 -21.89 10.31 34.10
N ALA A 183 -22.81 10.12 33.15
CA ALA A 183 -24.08 9.45 33.37
C ALA A 183 -23.89 7.97 33.74
N VAL A 184 -23.02 7.24 33.04
CA VAL A 184 -22.74 5.82 33.33
C VAL A 184 -22.04 5.64 34.67
N THR A 185 -21.16 6.57 35.06
CA THR A 185 -20.55 6.56 36.39
C THR A 185 -21.60 6.67 37.50
N ALA A 186 -22.57 7.58 37.35
CA ALA A 186 -23.66 7.74 38.31
C ALA A 186 -24.57 6.51 38.37
N ASP A 187 -24.98 5.97 37.21
CA ASP A 187 -25.81 4.75 37.12
C ASP A 187 -25.12 3.53 37.75
N ALA A 188 -23.81 3.35 37.53
CA ALA A 188 -23.05 2.27 38.13
C ALA A 188 -23.05 2.34 39.67
N LEU A 189 -22.92 3.54 40.24
CA LEU A 189 -22.98 3.74 41.69
C LEU A 189 -24.39 3.53 42.25
N GLU A 190 -25.44 3.95 41.53
CA GLU A 190 -26.83 3.66 41.91
C GLU A 190 -27.13 2.16 41.90
N ARG A 191 -26.59 1.40 40.94
CA ARG A 191 -26.70 -0.06 40.91
C ARG A 191 -26.02 -0.72 42.10
N LEU A 192 -24.83 -0.24 42.48
CA LEU A 192 -24.15 -0.73 43.68
C LEU A 192 -24.94 -0.39 44.95
N ALA A 193 -25.64 0.75 44.99
CA ALA A 193 -26.52 1.14 46.09
C ALA A 193 -27.75 0.23 46.24
N ALA A 194 -28.14 -0.51 45.19
CA ALA A 194 -29.32 -1.37 45.20
C ALA A 194 -29.15 -2.65 46.04
N GLY A 195 -27.90 -3.05 46.37
CA GLY A 195 -27.62 -4.11 47.34
C GLY A 195 -26.50 -5.08 46.92
N ALA A 196 -26.16 -6.01 47.82
CA ALA A 196 -25.01 -6.93 47.73
C ALA A 196 -24.90 -7.72 46.41
N ALA A 197 -26.03 -8.10 45.78
CA ALA A 197 -26.01 -8.85 44.52
C ALA A 197 -25.29 -8.10 43.37
N ALA A 198 -25.34 -6.76 43.35
CA ALA A 198 -24.65 -5.95 42.34
C ALA A 198 -23.13 -5.95 42.52
N TRP A 199 -22.63 -6.29 43.71
CA TRP A 199 -21.20 -6.34 44.02
C TRP A 199 -20.59 -7.69 43.65
N ASP A 200 -21.38 -8.76 43.78
CA ASP A 200 -20.96 -10.15 43.56
C ASP A 200 -21.18 -10.65 42.13
N THR A 201 -21.94 -9.92 41.32
CA THR A 201 -22.21 -10.30 39.93
C THR A 201 -20.96 -10.19 39.05
N ARG A 202 -20.80 -11.15 38.13
CA ARG A 202 -19.82 -11.11 37.03
C ARG A 202 -20.35 -10.41 35.77
N ALA A 203 -21.63 -10.01 35.79
CA ALA A 203 -22.21 -9.20 34.73
C ALA A 203 -21.55 -7.81 34.72
N ARG A 204 -21.51 -7.16 33.56
CA ARG A 204 -21.00 -5.80 33.43
C ARG A 204 -21.85 -4.85 34.26
N LEU A 205 -21.21 -4.11 35.17
CA LEU A 205 -21.87 -3.11 36.02
C LEU A 205 -22.33 -1.89 35.20
N THR A 206 -21.53 -1.50 34.22
CA THR A 206 -21.74 -0.30 33.40
C THR A 206 -22.68 -0.58 32.23
N ALA A 207 -23.90 -0.05 32.29
CA ALA A 207 -24.83 -0.11 31.18
C ALA A 207 -24.60 1.05 30.20
N LEU A 208 -24.86 0.83 28.91
CA LEU A 208 -24.87 1.92 27.93
C LEU A 208 -25.88 3.00 28.33
N PRO A 209 -25.65 4.30 28.03
CA PRO A 209 -26.64 5.35 28.24
C PRO A 209 -28.01 5.00 27.64
N ALA A 210 -29.10 5.46 28.26
CA ALA A 210 -30.46 5.11 27.82
C ALA A 210 -30.74 5.50 26.36
N TRP A 211 -30.26 6.67 25.94
CA TRP A 211 -30.40 7.14 24.56
C TRP A 211 -29.67 6.23 23.57
N GLN A 212 -28.45 5.80 23.91
CA GLN A 212 -27.65 4.87 23.11
C GLN A 212 -28.35 3.51 22.93
N ARG A 213 -28.97 2.97 23.98
CA ARG A 213 -29.76 1.73 23.88
C ARG A 213 -30.98 1.92 22.99
N ALA A 214 -31.74 2.99 23.20
CA ALA A 214 -32.93 3.30 22.41
C ALA A 214 -32.62 3.49 20.92
N GLU A 215 -31.50 4.13 20.56
CA GLU A 215 -31.08 4.27 19.17
C GLU A 215 -30.75 2.94 18.50
N ARG A 216 -30.06 2.04 19.21
CA ARG A 216 -29.74 0.69 18.70
C ARG A 216 -30.99 -0.16 18.54
N GLU A 217 -31.87 -0.14 19.54
CA GLU A 217 -33.18 -0.79 19.47
C GLU A 217 -33.99 -0.25 18.30
N SER A 218 -34.01 1.08 18.10
CA SER A 218 -34.70 1.71 16.97
C SER A 218 -34.06 1.35 15.62
N ALA A 219 -32.73 1.30 15.53
CA ALA A 219 -32.02 0.96 14.29
C ALA A 219 -32.23 -0.51 13.91
N ASN A 220 -32.30 -1.40 14.90
CA ASN A 220 -32.52 -2.84 14.71
C ASN A 220 -34.00 -3.25 14.73
N ASN A 221 -34.93 -2.32 14.94
CA ASN A 221 -36.37 -2.57 14.77
C ASN A 221 -36.74 -2.57 13.29
N THR A 222 -36.29 -3.60 12.58
CA THR A 222 -36.38 -3.71 11.13
C THR A 222 -37.48 -4.65 10.65
N ALA A 223 -38.33 -5.13 11.56
CA ALA A 223 -39.44 -6.01 11.21
C ALA A 223 -40.33 -5.36 10.14
N ALA A 224 -40.46 -6.01 9.00
CA ALA A 224 -41.24 -5.56 7.87
C ALA A 224 -42.08 -6.71 7.30
N ASP A 225 -43.30 -6.40 6.89
CA ASP A 225 -44.23 -7.36 6.27
C ASP A 225 -43.86 -7.59 4.79
N LEU A 226 -42.77 -8.33 4.58
CA LEU A 226 -42.32 -8.77 3.26
C LEU A 226 -42.71 -10.26 3.09
N PRO A 227 -43.42 -10.64 2.01
CA PRO A 227 -43.82 -12.01 1.78
C PRO A 227 -42.61 -12.96 1.72
N ALA A 228 -42.66 -14.04 2.50
CA ALA A 228 -41.74 -15.16 2.35
C ALA A 228 -42.02 -15.85 1.00
N THR A 229 -41.02 -15.88 0.13
CA THR A 229 -41.14 -16.37 -1.24
C THR A 229 -39.77 -16.82 -1.76
N THR A 230 -39.73 -17.28 -3.01
CA THR A 230 -38.49 -17.66 -3.69
C THR A 230 -38.10 -16.65 -4.77
N LEU A 231 -36.79 -16.59 -5.06
CA LEU A 231 -36.24 -15.73 -6.13
C LEU A 231 -36.90 -16.03 -7.49
N CYS A 232 -37.08 -17.31 -7.82
CA CYS A 232 -37.72 -17.71 -9.07
C CYS A 232 -39.21 -17.31 -9.11
N ARG A 233 -39.93 -17.41 -7.98
CA ARG A 233 -41.35 -17.00 -7.91
C ARG A 233 -41.53 -15.50 -8.11
N LEU A 234 -40.62 -14.66 -7.59
CA LEU A 234 -40.65 -13.22 -7.83
C LEU A 234 -40.62 -12.89 -9.33
N VAL A 235 -39.78 -13.60 -10.10
CA VAL A 235 -39.67 -13.43 -11.55
C VAL A 235 -40.90 -13.98 -12.27
N GLU A 236 -41.39 -15.17 -11.90
CA GLU A 236 -42.60 -15.76 -12.49
C GLU A 236 -43.84 -14.87 -12.31
N THR A 237 -44.00 -14.24 -11.13
CA THR A 237 -45.10 -13.30 -10.88
C THR A 237 -45.06 -12.13 -11.85
N ARG A 238 -43.88 -11.51 -12.06
CA ARG A 238 -43.74 -10.41 -13.03
C ARG A 238 -43.93 -10.87 -14.47
N ALA A 239 -43.51 -12.08 -14.81
CA ALA A 239 -43.74 -12.66 -16.13
C ALA A 239 -45.21 -12.93 -16.43
N ALA A 240 -46.00 -13.31 -15.42
CA ALA A 240 -47.45 -13.46 -15.55
C ALA A 240 -48.15 -12.11 -15.73
N GLU A 241 -47.69 -11.07 -15.02
CA GLU A 241 -48.25 -9.71 -15.12
C GLU A 241 -47.89 -9.02 -16.44
N ARG A 242 -46.65 -9.20 -16.93
CA ARG A 242 -46.10 -8.49 -18.10
C ARG A 242 -45.28 -9.39 -19.02
N PRO A 243 -45.92 -10.38 -19.67
CA PRO A 243 -45.22 -11.41 -20.44
C PRO A 243 -44.41 -10.87 -21.63
N ASP A 244 -44.91 -9.83 -22.30
CA ASP A 244 -44.28 -9.25 -23.49
C ASP A 244 -43.26 -8.12 -23.17
N ALA A 245 -43.11 -7.75 -21.89
CA ALA A 245 -42.10 -6.77 -21.49
C ALA A 245 -40.69 -7.35 -21.67
N VAL A 246 -39.73 -6.50 -22.07
CA VAL A 246 -38.33 -6.89 -22.19
C VAL A 246 -37.74 -7.13 -20.80
N ALA A 247 -37.16 -8.32 -20.60
CA ALA A 247 -36.50 -8.74 -19.36
C ALA A 247 -34.97 -8.64 -19.47
N VAL A 248 -34.41 -9.02 -20.62
CA VAL A 248 -32.96 -9.07 -20.85
C VAL A 248 -32.60 -8.34 -22.14
N ILE A 249 -31.57 -7.53 -22.07
CA ILE A 249 -30.93 -6.84 -23.20
C ILE A 249 -29.44 -7.19 -23.16
N ALA A 250 -28.98 -7.92 -24.16
CA ALA A 250 -27.58 -8.28 -24.36
C ALA A 250 -27.19 -8.09 -25.83
N GLU A 251 -25.89 -8.13 -26.13
CA GLU A 251 -25.37 -8.03 -27.50
C GLU A 251 -25.91 -9.15 -28.42
N ASP A 252 -26.07 -10.35 -27.88
CA ASP A 252 -26.58 -11.52 -28.59
C ASP A 252 -28.11 -11.59 -28.70
N GLY A 253 -28.82 -10.54 -28.25
CA GLY A 253 -30.24 -10.34 -28.45
C GLY A 253 -31.03 -9.92 -27.21
N ARG A 254 -32.35 -9.81 -27.37
CA ARG A 254 -33.29 -9.47 -26.30
C ARG A 254 -34.20 -10.64 -25.98
N LEU A 255 -34.60 -10.75 -24.71
CA LEU A 255 -35.63 -11.70 -24.27
C LEU A 255 -36.72 -10.96 -23.50
N SER A 256 -37.98 -11.32 -23.78
CA SER A 256 -39.14 -10.95 -22.98
C SER A 256 -39.23 -11.80 -21.71
N TYR A 257 -40.01 -11.35 -20.72
CA TYR A 257 -40.28 -12.14 -19.51
C TYR A 257 -40.87 -13.51 -19.83
N ARG A 258 -41.77 -13.60 -20.84
CA ARG A 258 -42.33 -14.88 -21.30
C ARG A 258 -41.25 -15.82 -21.83
N GLU A 259 -40.33 -15.32 -22.64
CA GLU A 259 -39.24 -16.13 -23.20
C GLU A 259 -38.28 -16.59 -22.11
N VAL A 260 -37.87 -15.69 -21.20
CA VAL A 260 -37.01 -16.03 -20.06
C VAL A 260 -37.59 -17.17 -19.23
N VAL A 261 -38.87 -17.06 -18.84
CA VAL A 261 -39.52 -18.10 -18.02
C VAL A 261 -39.74 -19.39 -18.81
N ALA A 262 -40.08 -19.31 -20.10
CA ALA A 262 -40.25 -20.49 -20.93
C ALA A 262 -38.95 -21.28 -21.07
N ASP A 263 -37.84 -20.60 -21.37
CA ASP A 263 -36.52 -21.21 -21.52
C ASP A 263 -36.02 -21.79 -20.19
N ALA A 264 -36.22 -21.05 -19.09
CA ALA A 264 -35.89 -21.52 -17.76
C ALA A 264 -36.69 -22.77 -17.36
N ARG A 265 -37.99 -22.84 -17.64
CA ARG A 265 -38.82 -24.02 -17.34
C ARG A 265 -38.43 -25.26 -18.15
N ARG A 266 -38.08 -25.08 -19.43
CA ARG A 266 -37.56 -26.16 -20.28
C ARG A 266 -36.27 -26.73 -19.70
N LEU A 267 -35.34 -25.85 -19.34
CA LEU A 267 -34.10 -26.22 -18.70
C LEU A 267 -34.35 -26.93 -17.36
N ALA A 268 -35.21 -26.37 -16.50
CA ALA A 268 -35.55 -26.93 -15.20
C ALA A 268 -36.06 -28.38 -15.28
N ARG A 269 -36.92 -28.68 -16.27
CA ARG A 269 -37.41 -30.06 -16.50
C ARG A 269 -36.26 -31.00 -16.87
N ARG A 270 -35.40 -30.59 -17.79
CA ARG A 270 -34.24 -31.41 -18.17
C ARG A 270 -33.31 -31.64 -16.97
N LEU A 271 -33.07 -30.61 -16.16
CA LEU A 271 -32.27 -30.73 -14.94
C LEU A 271 -32.92 -31.72 -13.95
N THR A 272 -34.23 -31.64 -13.78
CA THR A 272 -34.99 -32.58 -12.93
C THR A 272 -34.86 -34.03 -13.42
N ASP A 273 -34.98 -34.25 -14.74
CA ASP A 273 -34.81 -35.57 -15.36
C ASP A 273 -33.39 -36.14 -15.17
N LEU A 274 -32.40 -35.26 -15.03
CA LEU A 274 -31.00 -35.60 -14.76
C LEU A 274 -30.68 -35.73 -13.27
N GLY A 275 -31.66 -35.51 -12.38
CA GLY A 275 -31.52 -35.70 -10.93
C GLY A 275 -31.29 -34.42 -10.11
N ALA A 276 -31.49 -33.24 -10.68
CA ALA A 276 -31.52 -32.00 -9.92
C ALA A 276 -32.73 -32.00 -8.97
N THR A 277 -32.46 -31.85 -7.67
CA THR A 277 -33.46 -31.89 -6.59
C THR A 277 -33.10 -30.91 -5.47
N PRO A 278 -34.05 -30.56 -4.57
CA PRO A 278 -33.75 -29.75 -3.40
C PRO A 278 -32.54 -30.27 -2.60
N GLY A 279 -31.62 -29.37 -2.27
CA GLY A 279 -30.37 -29.69 -1.56
C GLY A 279 -29.20 -30.15 -2.45
N THR A 280 -29.39 -30.26 -3.76
CA THR A 280 -28.29 -30.53 -4.72
C THR A 280 -27.77 -29.26 -5.37
N LEU A 281 -26.50 -29.27 -5.82
CA LEU A 281 -25.86 -28.17 -6.55
C LEU A 281 -25.76 -28.47 -8.05
N VAL A 282 -26.15 -27.51 -8.87
CA VAL A 282 -25.93 -27.51 -10.32
C VAL A 282 -24.95 -26.38 -10.65
N GLY A 283 -23.84 -26.72 -11.31
CA GLY A 283 -22.86 -25.72 -11.76
C GLY A 283 -23.43 -24.85 -12.87
N VAL A 284 -23.19 -23.55 -12.85
CA VAL A 284 -23.56 -22.62 -13.92
C VAL A 284 -22.31 -21.92 -14.41
N VAL A 285 -21.87 -22.27 -15.62
CA VAL A 285 -20.67 -21.73 -16.28
C VAL A 285 -21.09 -21.07 -17.58
N VAL A 286 -21.36 -19.76 -17.54
CA VAL A 286 -21.90 -19.00 -18.66
C VAL A 286 -21.25 -17.62 -18.73
N ASP A 287 -20.92 -17.17 -19.94
CA ASP A 287 -20.52 -15.79 -20.19
C ASP A 287 -21.69 -14.81 -19.96
N LYS A 288 -21.37 -13.52 -19.90
CA LYS A 288 -22.39 -12.46 -19.98
C LYS A 288 -23.12 -12.57 -21.32
N GLY A 289 -24.45 -12.59 -21.28
CA GLY A 289 -25.29 -12.75 -22.48
C GLY A 289 -26.70 -13.19 -22.13
N ARG A 290 -27.59 -13.24 -23.14
CA ARG A 290 -29.02 -13.47 -22.89
C ARG A 290 -29.33 -14.82 -22.23
N ALA A 291 -28.46 -15.83 -22.38
CA ALA A 291 -28.63 -17.15 -21.78
C ALA A 291 -28.36 -17.20 -20.27
N GLN A 292 -27.70 -16.19 -19.69
CA GLN A 292 -27.31 -16.19 -18.27
C GLN A 292 -28.52 -16.22 -17.34
N VAL A 293 -29.55 -15.41 -17.63
CA VAL A 293 -30.76 -15.34 -16.80
C VAL A 293 -31.57 -16.65 -16.85
N PRO A 294 -31.93 -17.22 -18.02
CA PRO A 294 -32.60 -18.51 -18.07
C PRO A 294 -31.82 -19.64 -17.40
N ALA A 295 -30.48 -19.62 -17.44
CA ALA A 295 -29.65 -20.65 -16.81
C ALA A 295 -29.84 -20.69 -15.29
N VAL A 296 -29.64 -19.56 -14.59
CA VAL A 296 -29.82 -19.51 -13.12
C VAL A 296 -31.28 -19.67 -12.69
N LEU A 297 -32.22 -19.13 -13.48
CA LEU A 297 -33.64 -19.29 -13.21
C LEU A 297 -34.08 -20.75 -13.42
N GLY A 298 -33.57 -21.44 -14.43
CA GLY A 298 -33.89 -22.84 -14.69
C GLY A 298 -33.36 -23.78 -13.60
N VAL A 299 -32.16 -23.51 -13.08
CA VAL A 299 -31.63 -24.27 -11.92
C VAL A 299 -32.53 -24.07 -10.70
N THR A 300 -32.82 -22.83 -10.33
CA THR A 300 -33.68 -22.55 -9.16
C THR A 300 -35.11 -23.08 -9.32
N LEU A 301 -35.68 -23.07 -10.54
CA LEU A 301 -36.99 -23.68 -10.83
C LEU A 301 -36.98 -25.21 -10.72
N SER A 302 -35.84 -25.87 -10.91
CA SER A 302 -35.71 -27.32 -10.68
C SER A 302 -35.70 -27.71 -9.20
N GLY A 303 -35.59 -26.72 -8.30
CA GLY A 303 -35.43 -26.90 -6.86
C GLY A 303 -33.98 -27.07 -6.40
N ALA A 304 -33.02 -27.25 -7.32
CA ALA A 304 -31.61 -27.25 -6.99
C ALA A 304 -31.06 -25.83 -6.79
N ALA A 305 -29.95 -25.72 -6.05
CA ALA A 305 -29.22 -24.47 -5.91
C ALA A 305 -28.17 -24.34 -7.01
N TYR A 306 -27.99 -23.12 -7.54
CA TYR A 306 -26.94 -22.89 -8.52
C TYR A 306 -25.59 -22.60 -7.85
N LEU A 307 -24.53 -23.17 -8.42
CA LEU A 307 -23.14 -22.87 -8.12
C LEU A 307 -22.54 -22.12 -9.30
N PRO A 308 -22.42 -20.79 -9.27
CA PRO A 308 -21.84 -20.04 -10.38
C PRO A 308 -20.33 -20.22 -10.40
N VAL A 309 -19.79 -20.49 -11.59
CA VAL A 309 -18.34 -20.62 -11.82
C VAL A 309 -17.98 -19.77 -13.02
N ASP A 310 -17.02 -18.87 -12.85
CA ASP A 310 -16.63 -17.92 -13.88
C ASP A 310 -15.89 -18.64 -15.02
N PRO A 311 -16.33 -18.50 -16.29
CA PRO A 311 -15.65 -19.13 -17.43
C PRO A 311 -14.22 -18.58 -17.65
N ALA A 312 -13.92 -17.36 -17.19
CA ALA A 312 -12.59 -16.76 -17.32
C ALA A 312 -11.58 -17.32 -16.31
N TRP A 313 -12.02 -18.00 -15.25
CA TRP A 313 -11.09 -18.61 -14.30
C TRP A 313 -10.28 -19.74 -14.94
N PRO A 314 -9.05 -20.01 -14.46
CA PRO A 314 -8.25 -21.13 -14.94
C PRO A 314 -8.96 -22.48 -14.80
N ALA A 315 -8.69 -23.42 -15.71
CA ALA A 315 -9.37 -24.72 -15.76
C ALA A 315 -9.24 -25.49 -14.44
N ALA A 316 -8.06 -25.48 -13.83
CA ALA A 316 -7.80 -26.12 -12.53
C ALA A 316 -8.69 -25.53 -11.42
N ARG A 317 -8.87 -24.21 -11.39
CA ARG A 317 -9.73 -23.53 -10.42
C ARG A 317 -11.20 -23.89 -10.60
N ARG A 318 -11.68 -23.88 -11.86
CA ARG A 318 -13.06 -24.31 -12.17
C ARG A 318 -13.31 -25.75 -11.72
N ALA A 319 -12.37 -26.65 -12.02
CA ALA A 319 -12.45 -28.04 -11.60
C ALA A 319 -12.50 -28.19 -10.07
N GLN A 320 -11.63 -27.48 -9.34
CA GLN A 320 -11.59 -27.49 -7.88
C GLN A 320 -12.93 -27.08 -7.27
N VAL A 321 -13.53 -25.97 -7.73
CA VAL A 321 -14.81 -25.46 -7.19
C VAL A 321 -15.96 -26.42 -7.51
N LEU A 322 -16.00 -26.98 -8.72
CA LEU A 322 -17.03 -27.95 -9.11
C LEU A 322 -16.92 -29.25 -8.29
N GLU A 323 -15.70 -29.73 -8.03
CA GLU A 323 -15.44 -30.92 -7.21
C GLU A 323 -15.82 -30.68 -5.75
N GLN A 324 -15.41 -29.56 -5.16
CA GLN A 324 -15.78 -29.18 -3.79
C GLN A 324 -17.30 -29.01 -3.61
N GLY A 325 -17.97 -28.48 -4.64
CA GLY A 325 -19.43 -28.41 -4.68
C GLY A 325 -20.12 -29.78 -4.83
N GLY A 326 -19.38 -30.85 -5.14
CA GLY A 326 -19.95 -32.16 -5.44
C GLY A 326 -20.85 -32.15 -6.69
N VAL A 327 -20.56 -31.24 -7.63
CA VAL A 327 -21.42 -31.01 -8.81
C VAL A 327 -21.38 -32.21 -9.75
N ARG A 328 -22.55 -32.60 -10.27
CA ARG A 328 -22.71 -33.64 -11.30
C ARG A 328 -23.24 -33.12 -12.63
N ILE A 329 -23.93 -31.99 -12.60
CA ILE A 329 -24.58 -31.37 -13.76
C ILE A 329 -24.06 -29.95 -13.87
N VAL A 330 -23.65 -29.54 -15.06
CA VAL A 330 -23.25 -28.17 -15.36
C VAL A 330 -24.12 -27.62 -16.48
N VAL A 331 -24.70 -26.43 -16.28
CA VAL A 331 -25.37 -25.64 -17.32
C VAL A 331 -24.36 -24.68 -17.92
N THR A 332 -24.25 -24.67 -19.24
CA THR A 332 -23.34 -23.80 -19.99
C THR A 332 -23.92 -23.37 -21.34
N THR A 333 -23.16 -22.62 -22.14
CA THR A 333 -23.51 -22.24 -23.52
C THR A 333 -22.90 -23.21 -24.53
N PRO A 334 -23.44 -23.34 -25.76
CA PRO A 334 -22.86 -24.20 -26.79
C PRO A 334 -21.37 -23.92 -27.05
N ARG A 335 -21.01 -22.64 -27.12
CA ARG A 335 -19.62 -22.21 -27.31
C ARG A 335 -18.70 -22.72 -26.19
N LEU A 336 -19.10 -22.55 -24.94
CA LEU A 336 -18.29 -22.94 -23.78
C LEU A 336 -18.25 -24.45 -23.59
N ARG A 337 -19.32 -25.18 -23.93
CA ARG A 337 -19.30 -26.65 -23.92
C ARG A 337 -18.11 -27.19 -24.73
N ASP A 338 -17.91 -26.65 -25.93
CA ASP A 338 -16.88 -27.13 -26.86
C ASP A 338 -15.49 -26.55 -26.56
N ALA A 339 -15.42 -25.32 -26.03
CA ALA A 339 -14.16 -24.61 -25.81
C ALA A 339 -13.54 -24.84 -24.42
N ALA A 340 -14.33 -25.16 -23.39
CA ALA A 340 -13.85 -25.31 -22.03
C ALA A 340 -13.44 -26.75 -21.69
N GLU A 341 -12.46 -26.89 -20.81
CA GLU A 341 -12.11 -28.17 -20.21
C GLU A 341 -13.04 -28.50 -19.04
N TRP A 342 -13.57 -29.72 -19.03
CA TRP A 342 -14.55 -30.20 -18.04
C TRP A 342 -14.01 -31.41 -17.27
N PRO A 343 -14.17 -31.45 -15.92
CA PRO A 343 -13.89 -32.64 -15.14
C PRO A 343 -14.64 -33.89 -15.62
N ALA A 344 -14.00 -35.06 -15.49
CA ALA A 344 -14.60 -36.33 -15.87
C ALA A 344 -15.87 -36.64 -15.04
N GLY A 345 -16.90 -37.17 -15.72
CA GLY A 345 -18.15 -37.58 -15.07
C GLY A 345 -19.18 -36.47 -14.86
N LEU A 346 -18.94 -35.26 -15.37
CA LEU A 346 -19.94 -34.19 -15.41
C LEU A 346 -20.88 -34.34 -16.61
N THR A 347 -22.17 -34.12 -16.38
CA THR A 347 -23.16 -33.96 -17.45
C THR A 347 -23.27 -32.48 -17.81
N VAL A 348 -22.74 -32.09 -18.96
CA VAL A 348 -22.76 -30.70 -19.44
C VAL A 348 -24.00 -30.47 -20.29
N VAL A 349 -24.89 -29.59 -19.85
CA VAL A 349 -26.20 -29.27 -20.46
C VAL A 349 -26.16 -27.86 -21.04
N THR A 350 -26.77 -27.68 -22.21
CA THR A 350 -26.94 -26.34 -22.81
C THR A 350 -28.41 -26.09 -23.12
N PRO A 351 -28.86 -24.82 -23.15
CA PRO A 351 -30.22 -24.47 -23.59
C PRO A 351 -30.57 -24.98 -25.00
N ASP A 352 -29.56 -25.28 -25.81
CA ASP A 352 -29.69 -25.69 -27.20
C ASP A 352 -29.81 -27.20 -27.43
N ASP A 353 -29.68 -28.00 -26.37
CA ASP A 353 -29.87 -29.44 -26.45
C ASP A 353 -31.28 -29.78 -26.93
N ALA A 354 -31.40 -30.80 -27.78
CA ALA A 354 -32.68 -31.22 -28.34
C ALA A 354 -33.68 -31.61 -27.23
N GLU A 355 -33.18 -32.21 -26.15
CA GLU A 355 -33.93 -32.59 -24.96
C GLU A 355 -34.42 -31.38 -24.17
N VAL A 356 -33.64 -30.28 -24.13
CA VAL A 356 -34.06 -29.03 -23.48
C VAL A 356 -35.09 -28.31 -24.35
N ARG A 357 -34.80 -28.09 -25.64
CA ARG A 357 -35.74 -27.42 -26.56
C ARG A 357 -37.07 -28.17 -26.69
N GLY A 358 -37.02 -29.51 -26.68
CA GLY A 358 -38.18 -30.39 -26.75
C GLY A 358 -38.98 -30.50 -25.44
N ALA A 359 -38.43 -30.04 -24.31
CA ALA A 359 -39.14 -30.05 -23.04
C ALA A 359 -40.32 -29.06 -23.02
N SER A 360 -41.30 -29.33 -22.17
CA SER A 360 -42.46 -28.46 -21.99
C SER A 360 -42.08 -27.16 -21.27
N ALA A 361 -42.63 -26.03 -21.71
CA ALA A 361 -42.51 -24.72 -21.03
C ALA A 361 -43.63 -24.47 -19.99
N GLU A 362 -44.51 -25.44 -19.77
CA GLU A 362 -45.54 -25.36 -18.73
C GLU A 362 -44.92 -25.27 -17.33
N PRO A 363 -45.62 -24.73 -16.32
CA PRO A 363 -45.16 -24.76 -14.93
C PRO A 363 -44.77 -26.16 -14.46
N LEU A 364 -43.72 -26.27 -13.64
CA LEU A 364 -43.32 -27.52 -13.02
C LEU A 364 -44.33 -27.93 -11.94
N ALA A 365 -44.46 -29.24 -11.70
CA ALA A 365 -45.44 -29.78 -10.74
C ALA A 365 -45.09 -29.46 -9.28
N THR A 366 -43.79 -29.36 -8.98
CA THR A 366 -43.27 -29.02 -7.65
C THR A 366 -42.54 -27.69 -7.74
N ALA A 367 -42.84 -26.78 -6.83
CA ALA A 367 -42.15 -25.50 -6.69
C ALA A 367 -41.21 -25.54 -5.47
N PRO A 368 -40.06 -24.85 -5.52
CA PRO A 368 -39.19 -24.72 -4.37
C PRO A 368 -39.86 -23.97 -3.22
N ALA A 369 -39.54 -24.34 -1.99
CA ALA A 369 -39.95 -23.64 -0.78
C ALA A 369 -39.00 -22.45 -0.48
N PRO A 370 -39.44 -21.42 0.26
CA PRO A 370 -38.58 -20.32 0.68
C PRO A 370 -37.34 -20.76 1.47
N GLU A 371 -37.43 -21.84 2.24
CA GLU A 371 -36.32 -22.37 3.04
C GLU A 371 -35.34 -23.25 2.24
N ASP A 372 -35.66 -23.59 0.98
CA ASP A 372 -34.77 -24.35 0.10
C ASP A 372 -33.57 -23.50 -0.32
N LEU A 373 -32.46 -24.17 -0.65
CA LEU A 373 -31.23 -23.53 -1.10
C LEU A 373 -31.44 -22.84 -2.45
N ALA A 374 -31.06 -21.56 -2.53
CA ALA A 374 -31.12 -20.79 -3.76
C ALA A 374 -29.80 -20.88 -4.54
N TYR A 375 -28.68 -20.68 -3.83
CA TYR A 375 -27.35 -20.70 -4.42
C TYR A 375 -26.27 -21.02 -3.39
N VAL A 376 -25.14 -21.49 -3.91
CA VAL A 376 -23.89 -21.58 -3.17
C VAL A 376 -22.84 -20.80 -3.95
N ILE A 377 -22.33 -19.72 -3.36
CA ILE A 377 -21.25 -18.92 -3.96
C ILE A 377 -19.97 -19.22 -3.19
N PHE A 378 -18.92 -19.61 -3.90
CA PHE A 378 -17.61 -19.83 -3.29
C PHE A 378 -16.83 -18.54 -3.21
N THR A 379 -16.35 -18.23 -2.01
CA THR A 379 -15.38 -17.15 -1.78
C THR A 379 -14.01 -17.74 -1.51
N SER A 380 -12.97 -16.90 -1.52
CA SER A 380 -11.65 -17.27 -1.01
C SER A 380 -11.74 -17.75 0.46
N GLY A 381 -10.80 -18.60 0.89
CA GLY A 381 -10.79 -19.14 2.26
C GLY A 381 -9.41 -19.15 2.93
N SER A 382 -9.38 -18.84 4.23
CA SER A 382 -8.18 -18.72 5.07
C SER A 382 -7.29 -19.97 5.15
N THR A 383 -7.81 -21.15 4.81
CA THR A 383 -7.06 -22.41 4.76
C THR A 383 -6.38 -22.66 3.40
N GLY A 384 -6.44 -21.69 2.49
CA GLY A 384 -6.00 -21.83 1.09
C GLY A 384 -6.89 -22.71 0.23
N GLN A 385 -8.16 -22.89 0.64
CA GLN A 385 -9.19 -23.59 -0.13
C GLN A 385 -10.45 -22.73 -0.14
N PRO A 386 -11.17 -22.62 -1.27
CA PRO A 386 -12.42 -21.90 -1.37
C PRO A 386 -13.47 -22.38 -0.37
N LYS A 387 -14.32 -21.47 0.11
CA LYS A 387 -15.44 -21.78 1.01
C LYS A 387 -16.77 -21.44 0.34
N GLY A 388 -17.68 -22.41 0.22
CA GLY A 388 -19.00 -22.22 -0.35
C GLY A 388 -19.96 -21.65 0.68
N VAL A 389 -20.59 -20.51 0.43
CA VAL A 389 -21.59 -19.91 1.32
C VAL A 389 -22.99 -20.35 0.91
N VAL A 390 -23.75 -20.90 1.85
CA VAL A 390 -25.05 -21.53 1.58
C VAL A 390 -26.21 -20.58 1.88
N ILE A 391 -26.87 -20.08 0.83
CA ILE A 391 -27.98 -19.13 0.93
C ILE A 391 -29.30 -19.78 0.53
N ASP A 392 -30.33 -19.57 1.34
CA ASP A 392 -31.69 -19.98 1.03
C ASP A 392 -32.46 -18.90 0.24
N HIS A 393 -33.58 -19.32 -0.34
CA HIS A 393 -34.43 -18.44 -1.12
C HIS A 393 -35.00 -17.28 -0.30
N ARG A 394 -35.42 -17.55 0.93
CA ARG A 394 -36.08 -16.62 1.83
C ARG A 394 -35.19 -15.43 2.18
N GLY A 395 -33.93 -15.66 2.55
CA GLY A 395 -32.96 -14.61 2.89
C GLY A 395 -32.69 -13.70 1.70
N ALA A 396 -32.35 -14.29 0.55
CA ALA A 396 -32.06 -13.54 -0.67
C ALA A 396 -33.29 -12.77 -1.20
N ALA A 397 -34.47 -13.39 -1.20
CA ALA A 397 -35.71 -12.75 -1.65
C ALA A 397 -36.12 -11.60 -0.72
N ASN A 398 -35.87 -11.68 0.59
CA ASN A 398 -36.10 -10.58 1.52
C ASN A 398 -35.24 -9.36 1.16
N THR A 399 -33.92 -9.55 0.96
CA THR A 399 -33.00 -8.47 0.58
C THR A 399 -33.43 -7.82 -0.73
N VAL A 400 -33.71 -8.62 -1.76
CA VAL A 400 -34.17 -8.12 -3.07
C VAL A 400 -35.45 -7.28 -2.95
N GLN A 401 -36.44 -7.75 -2.19
CA GLN A 401 -37.70 -7.03 -2.00
C GLN A 401 -37.50 -5.70 -1.27
N ASP A 402 -36.72 -5.68 -0.19
CA ASP A 402 -36.43 -4.44 0.56
C ASP A 402 -35.73 -3.41 -0.32
N ILE A 403 -34.67 -3.79 -1.03
CA ILE A 403 -33.92 -2.86 -1.89
C ILE A 403 -34.82 -2.25 -2.98
N ASN A 404 -35.64 -3.08 -3.63
CA ASN A 404 -36.58 -2.61 -4.64
C ASN A 404 -37.60 -1.62 -4.06
N LEU A 405 -38.19 -1.92 -2.89
CA LEU A 405 -39.15 -1.04 -2.22
C LEU A 405 -38.49 0.27 -1.75
N ARG A 406 -37.33 0.17 -1.10
CA ARG A 406 -36.59 1.28 -0.48
C ARG A 406 -36.10 2.31 -1.49
N PHE A 407 -35.69 1.88 -2.67
CA PHE A 407 -35.18 2.77 -3.72
C PHE A 407 -36.17 3.00 -4.85
N GLY A 408 -37.37 2.41 -4.74
CA GLY A 408 -38.46 2.55 -5.69
C GLY A 408 -38.08 2.03 -7.07
N ILE A 409 -37.42 0.87 -7.13
CA ILE A 409 -37.06 0.20 -8.37
C ILE A 409 -38.29 -0.51 -8.92
N GLY A 410 -38.55 -0.35 -10.21
CA GLY A 410 -39.79 -0.84 -10.79
C GLY A 410 -39.76 -1.04 -12.30
N PRO A 411 -40.95 -1.26 -12.88
CA PRO A 411 -41.19 -1.56 -14.28
C PRO A 411 -40.52 -0.70 -15.37
N ALA A 412 -40.21 0.56 -15.04
CA ALA A 412 -39.61 1.51 -15.97
C ALA A 412 -38.08 1.50 -15.92
N ASP A 413 -37.49 0.81 -14.94
CA ASP A 413 -36.06 0.83 -14.71
C ASP A 413 -35.30 -0.15 -15.60
N ARG A 414 -34.02 0.17 -15.77
CA ARG A 414 -33.05 -0.64 -16.49
C ARG A 414 -31.76 -0.65 -15.69
N VAL A 415 -31.30 -1.84 -15.35
CA VAL A 415 -30.14 -2.06 -14.48
C VAL A 415 -28.97 -2.55 -15.32
N LEU A 416 -27.81 -1.89 -15.22
CA LEU A 416 -26.58 -2.37 -15.86
C LEU A 416 -25.94 -3.47 -15.01
N ALA A 417 -25.90 -4.69 -15.52
CA ALA A 417 -25.44 -5.88 -14.81
C ALA A 417 -23.93 -6.11 -14.96
N LEU A 418 -23.13 -5.37 -14.20
CA LEU A 418 -21.66 -5.42 -14.25
C LEU A 418 -21.07 -6.62 -13.49
N SER A 419 -21.78 -7.14 -12.48
CA SER A 419 -21.19 -8.11 -11.54
C SER A 419 -20.95 -9.47 -12.18
N SER A 420 -19.80 -10.12 -11.93
CA SER A 420 -19.60 -11.53 -12.29
C SER A 420 -20.63 -12.39 -11.56
N LEU A 421 -21.12 -13.46 -12.22
CA LEU A 421 -22.10 -14.38 -11.63
C LEU A 421 -21.55 -15.12 -10.40
N SER A 422 -20.21 -15.24 -10.31
CA SER A 422 -19.50 -15.79 -9.16
C SER A 422 -19.45 -14.85 -7.96
N PHE A 423 -20.05 -13.66 -8.07
CA PHE A 423 -20.16 -12.67 -7.01
C PHE A 423 -21.62 -12.41 -6.65
N ASP A 424 -21.91 -12.23 -5.37
CA ASP A 424 -23.27 -12.16 -4.83
C ASP A 424 -24.05 -10.91 -5.30
N LEU A 425 -23.37 -9.82 -5.67
CA LEU A 425 -24.03 -8.66 -6.30
C LEU A 425 -24.80 -9.03 -7.58
N SER A 426 -24.36 -10.06 -8.30
CA SER A 426 -25.06 -10.56 -9.48
C SER A 426 -26.47 -11.09 -9.18
N VAL A 427 -26.72 -11.51 -7.94
CA VAL A 427 -28.03 -11.98 -7.49
C VAL A 427 -29.03 -10.83 -7.60
N TYR A 428 -28.61 -9.60 -7.25
CA TYR A 428 -29.43 -8.42 -7.48
C TYR A 428 -29.50 -8.03 -8.96
N ASP A 429 -28.38 -8.06 -9.69
CA ASP A 429 -28.36 -7.75 -11.13
C ASP A 429 -29.39 -8.59 -11.91
N VAL A 430 -29.55 -9.87 -11.54
CA VAL A 430 -30.53 -10.78 -12.14
C VAL A 430 -31.87 -10.72 -11.43
N PHE A 431 -31.97 -11.23 -10.21
CA PHE A 431 -33.25 -11.42 -9.53
C PHE A 431 -33.81 -10.12 -8.97
N GLY A 432 -32.96 -9.21 -8.50
CA GLY A 432 -33.34 -7.87 -8.04
C GLY A 432 -34.08 -7.09 -9.13
N THR A 433 -33.41 -6.95 -10.27
CA THR A 433 -33.93 -6.32 -11.48
C THR A 433 -35.25 -6.96 -11.93
N LEU A 434 -35.28 -8.28 -12.07
CA LEU A 434 -36.45 -8.96 -12.63
C LEU A 434 -37.64 -9.03 -11.66
N ALA A 435 -37.39 -9.08 -10.34
CA ALA A 435 -38.44 -8.99 -9.32
C ALA A 435 -39.15 -7.62 -9.33
N ALA A 436 -38.44 -6.56 -9.71
CA ALA A 436 -39.02 -5.23 -9.89
C ALA A 436 -39.84 -5.11 -11.19
N GLY A 437 -39.75 -6.07 -12.11
CA GLY A 437 -40.26 -5.92 -13.47
C GLY A 437 -39.35 -5.08 -14.38
N ALA A 438 -38.14 -4.72 -13.93
CA ALA A 438 -37.19 -3.95 -14.72
C ALA A 438 -36.52 -4.82 -15.80
N ALA A 439 -35.69 -4.21 -16.66
CA ALA A 439 -34.89 -4.94 -17.63
C ALA A 439 -33.40 -4.97 -17.24
N VAL A 440 -32.77 -6.13 -17.39
CA VAL A 440 -31.33 -6.32 -17.20
C VAL A 440 -30.60 -5.93 -18.49
N VAL A 441 -29.64 -5.03 -18.40
CA VAL A 441 -28.76 -4.62 -19.51
C VAL A 441 -27.37 -5.22 -19.26
N MET A 442 -26.88 -6.06 -20.17
CA MET A 442 -25.64 -6.80 -19.99
C MET A 442 -24.52 -6.27 -20.89
N PRO A 443 -23.29 -6.09 -20.36
CA PRO A 443 -22.11 -5.87 -21.19
C PRO A 443 -21.82 -7.10 -22.06
N ALA A 444 -21.12 -6.87 -23.17
CA ALA A 444 -20.65 -7.94 -24.04
C ALA A 444 -19.61 -8.81 -23.31
N PRO A 445 -19.47 -10.10 -23.64
CA PRO A 445 -18.41 -10.95 -23.10
C PRO A 445 -17.03 -10.26 -23.20
N GLY A 446 -16.27 -10.25 -22.11
CA GLY A 446 -14.95 -9.59 -22.03
C GLY A 446 -14.96 -8.06 -21.91
N ARG A 447 -16.10 -7.39 -22.13
CA ARG A 447 -16.25 -5.93 -21.99
C ARG A 447 -16.93 -5.52 -20.68
N ALA A 448 -16.85 -6.36 -19.66
CA ALA A 448 -17.43 -6.09 -18.34
C ALA A 448 -16.71 -4.95 -17.60
N HIS A 449 -15.44 -4.67 -17.93
CA HIS A 449 -14.60 -3.62 -17.34
C HIS A 449 -14.28 -2.48 -18.33
N ASP A 450 -15.16 -2.26 -19.31
CA ASP A 450 -14.96 -1.30 -20.40
C ASP A 450 -15.89 -0.08 -20.24
N PRO A 451 -15.39 1.08 -19.79
CA PRO A 451 -16.21 2.26 -19.52
C PRO A 451 -16.77 2.94 -20.77
N GLU A 452 -16.16 2.76 -21.94
CA GLU A 452 -16.73 3.25 -23.20
C GLU A 452 -17.95 2.41 -23.57
N HIS A 453 -17.84 1.09 -23.43
CA HIS A 453 -18.96 0.16 -23.62
C HIS A 453 -20.12 0.45 -22.68
N TRP A 454 -19.84 0.70 -21.40
CA TRP A 454 -20.86 1.07 -20.43
C TRP A 454 -21.58 2.36 -20.82
N SER A 455 -20.84 3.38 -21.25
CA SER A 455 -21.41 4.65 -21.68
C SER A 455 -22.33 4.47 -22.89
N ALA A 456 -21.92 3.65 -23.86
CA ALA A 456 -22.76 3.29 -25.01
C ALA A 456 -24.05 2.60 -24.59
N LEU A 457 -23.98 1.60 -23.69
CA LEU A 457 -25.16 0.90 -23.18
C LEU A 457 -26.09 1.82 -22.38
N VAL A 458 -25.53 2.70 -21.55
CA VAL A 458 -26.31 3.68 -20.77
C VAL A 458 -27.09 4.60 -21.70
N ALA A 459 -26.43 5.12 -22.75
CA ALA A 459 -27.05 6.00 -23.72
C ALA A 459 -28.07 5.28 -24.62
N GLU A 460 -27.72 4.13 -25.19
CA GLU A 460 -28.55 3.38 -26.14
C GLU A 460 -29.80 2.81 -25.45
N HIS A 461 -29.64 2.29 -24.24
CA HIS A 461 -30.70 1.59 -23.55
C HIS A 461 -31.36 2.41 -22.45
N GLY A 462 -30.88 3.60 -22.11
CA GLY A 462 -31.47 4.43 -21.07
C GLY A 462 -31.39 3.77 -19.70
N VAL A 463 -30.19 3.32 -19.30
CA VAL A 463 -29.96 2.72 -17.98
C VAL A 463 -30.32 3.70 -16.87
N THR A 464 -31.11 3.27 -15.90
CA THR A 464 -31.60 4.12 -14.80
C THR A 464 -30.96 3.78 -13.45
N VAL A 465 -30.46 2.55 -13.30
CA VAL A 465 -29.89 2.04 -12.05
C VAL A 465 -28.50 1.50 -12.31
N TRP A 466 -27.55 1.99 -11.52
CA TRP A 466 -26.18 1.52 -11.49
C TRP A 466 -25.93 0.72 -10.21
N ASN A 467 -25.36 -0.48 -10.33
CA ASN A 467 -24.97 -1.33 -9.21
C ASN A 467 -23.53 -1.81 -9.42
N SER A 468 -22.60 -1.39 -8.56
CA SER A 468 -21.20 -1.82 -8.68
C SER A 468 -20.40 -1.60 -7.39
N VAL A 469 -19.13 -1.97 -7.46
CA VAL A 469 -18.12 -1.49 -6.51
C VAL A 469 -17.65 -0.07 -6.84
N PRO A 470 -17.16 0.71 -5.86
CA PRO A 470 -16.70 2.08 -6.07
C PRO A 470 -15.63 2.24 -7.16
N ALA A 471 -14.73 1.26 -7.29
CA ALA A 471 -13.66 1.27 -8.29
C ALA A 471 -14.21 1.31 -9.73
N LEU A 472 -15.29 0.57 -10.04
CA LEU A 472 -15.90 0.57 -11.38
C LEU A 472 -16.62 1.88 -11.67
N MET A 473 -17.27 2.48 -10.66
CA MET A 473 -17.89 3.79 -10.81
C MET A 473 -16.83 4.87 -11.08
N ARG A 474 -15.73 4.86 -10.33
CA ARG A 474 -14.61 5.77 -10.57
C ARG A 474 -14.02 5.59 -11.97
N LEU A 475 -13.81 4.33 -12.39
CA LEU A 475 -13.34 4.00 -13.74
C LEU A 475 -14.27 4.56 -14.83
N TRP A 476 -15.57 4.57 -14.59
CA TRP A 476 -16.54 5.15 -15.52
C TRP A 476 -16.45 6.68 -15.57
N LEU A 477 -16.38 7.33 -14.40
CA LEU A 477 -16.32 8.79 -14.28
C LEU A 477 -15.02 9.39 -14.80
N ASP A 478 -13.91 8.68 -14.62
CA ASP A 478 -12.58 9.12 -15.07
C ASP A 478 -12.42 8.98 -16.60
N ASN A 479 -13.41 8.42 -17.31
CA ASN A 479 -13.35 8.26 -18.76
C ASN A 479 -13.71 9.56 -19.51
N PRO A 480 -12.77 10.23 -20.21
CA PRO A 480 -13.03 11.47 -20.93
C PRO A 480 -14.00 11.30 -22.11
N ALA A 481 -14.07 10.11 -22.71
CA ALA A 481 -15.06 9.79 -23.75
C ALA A 481 -16.49 9.61 -23.20
N GLY A 482 -16.63 9.51 -21.86
CA GLY A 482 -17.89 9.29 -21.16
C GLY A 482 -18.61 10.57 -20.71
N ALA A 483 -18.01 11.76 -20.88
CA ALA A 483 -18.68 13.02 -20.54
C ALA A 483 -19.92 13.18 -21.44
N PRO A 484 -21.14 13.25 -20.89
CA PRO A 484 -22.35 13.27 -21.69
C PRO A 484 -22.36 14.50 -22.61
N SER A 485 -22.11 14.26 -23.90
CA SER A 485 -22.20 15.27 -24.95
C SER A 485 -23.68 15.50 -25.24
N GLY A 486 -24.33 16.33 -24.42
CA GLY A 486 -25.65 16.90 -24.70
C GLY A 486 -26.89 16.04 -24.39
N ALA A 487 -26.76 14.81 -23.89
CA ALA A 487 -27.90 14.03 -23.39
C ALA A 487 -28.04 14.16 -21.86
N ALA A 488 -29.26 14.42 -21.36
CA ALA A 488 -29.54 14.39 -19.92
C ALA A 488 -29.33 12.96 -19.38
N SER A 489 -28.56 12.82 -18.31
CA SER A 489 -28.34 11.53 -17.64
C SER A 489 -29.65 10.85 -17.26
N THR A 490 -29.80 9.58 -17.59
CA THR A 490 -30.93 8.72 -17.22
C THR A 490 -30.72 7.99 -15.90
N VAL A 491 -29.47 7.88 -15.43
CA VAL A 491 -29.13 7.23 -14.16
C VAL A 491 -29.68 8.04 -12.99
N ARG A 492 -30.57 7.42 -12.22
CA ARG A 492 -31.26 8.02 -11.05
C ARG A 492 -30.88 7.39 -9.72
N VAL A 493 -30.38 6.16 -9.72
CA VAL A 493 -29.99 5.42 -8.51
C VAL A 493 -28.63 4.78 -8.74
N VAL A 494 -27.69 5.06 -7.84
CA VAL A 494 -26.34 4.50 -7.83
C VAL A 494 -26.13 3.78 -6.51
N MET A 495 -25.98 2.46 -6.59
CA MET A 495 -25.72 1.58 -5.46
C MET A 495 -24.24 1.18 -5.47
N LEU A 496 -23.51 1.57 -4.42
CA LEU A 496 -22.10 1.29 -4.25
C LEU A 496 -21.90 0.33 -3.07
N SER A 497 -21.19 -0.77 -3.28
CA SER A 497 -20.91 -1.77 -2.24
C SER A 497 -19.65 -2.58 -2.52
N GLY A 498 -19.27 -3.48 -1.61
CA GLY A 498 -18.16 -4.42 -1.82
C GLY A 498 -16.76 -3.86 -1.56
N ASP A 499 -16.61 -2.55 -1.38
CA ASP A 499 -15.35 -1.91 -0.95
C ASP A 499 -15.62 -0.57 -0.25
N TRP A 500 -14.56 0.06 0.26
CA TRP A 500 -14.60 1.42 0.79
C TRP A 500 -15.00 2.43 -0.30
N ILE A 501 -15.88 3.37 0.07
CA ILE A 501 -16.35 4.44 -0.82
C ILE A 501 -15.52 5.69 -0.54
N PRO A 502 -14.74 6.19 -1.54
CA PRO A 502 -14.02 7.43 -1.38
C PRO A 502 -14.95 8.60 -1.09
N VAL A 503 -14.61 9.40 -0.07
CA VAL A 503 -15.32 10.63 0.32
C VAL A 503 -15.63 11.56 -0.86
N PRO A 504 -14.75 11.79 -1.86
CA PRO A 504 -15.08 12.66 -3.01
C PRO A 504 -15.97 11.99 -4.07
N LEU A 505 -16.13 10.67 -4.06
CA LEU A 505 -16.82 9.94 -5.13
C LEU A 505 -18.32 10.28 -5.24
N PRO A 506 -19.11 10.38 -4.14
CA PRO A 506 -20.51 10.78 -4.22
C PRO A 506 -20.73 12.13 -4.92
N ASP A 507 -19.86 13.12 -4.68
CA ASP A 507 -19.99 14.43 -5.32
C ASP A 507 -19.62 14.37 -6.81
N ALA A 508 -18.58 13.61 -7.17
CA ALA A 508 -18.23 13.35 -8.57
C ALA A 508 -19.39 12.67 -9.33
N ILE A 509 -20.06 11.70 -8.72
CA ILE A 509 -21.25 11.04 -9.29
C ILE A 509 -22.37 12.05 -9.53
N ARG A 510 -22.67 12.92 -8.56
CA ARG A 510 -23.74 13.93 -8.71
C ARG A 510 -23.41 15.00 -9.74
N ALA A 511 -22.12 15.32 -9.91
CA ALA A 511 -21.67 16.23 -10.96
C ALA A 511 -21.90 15.64 -12.36
N ALA A 512 -21.59 14.35 -12.55
CA ALA A 512 -21.81 13.65 -13.82
C ALA A 512 -23.28 13.27 -14.08
N HIS A 513 -24.02 12.94 -13.02
CA HIS A 513 -25.40 12.50 -13.05
C HIS A 513 -26.27 13.32 -12.09
N PRO A 514 -26.65 14.57 -12.48
CA PRO A 514 -27.46 15.43 -11.63
C PRO A 514 -28.78 14.78 -11.24
N GLY A 515 -29.08 14.75 -9.92
CA GLY A 515 -30.29 14.14 -9.38
C GLY A 515 -30.18 12.64 -9.08
N ALA A 516 -29.05 11.99 -9.34
CA ALA A 516 -28.82 10.62 -8.93
C ALA A 516 -28.75 10.50 -7.40
N ARG A 517 -29.48 9.52 -6.85
CA ARG A 517 -29.38 9.10 -5.45
C ARG A 517 -28.20 8.16 -5.31
N VAL A 518 -27.18 8.56 -4.57
CA VAL A 518 -26.00 7.72 -4.27
C VAL A 518 -26.24 7.01 -2.95
N ILE A 519 -26.06 5.70 -2.93
CA ILE A 519 -26.36 4.83 -1.79
C ILE A 519 -25.14 3.98 -1.48
N SER A 520 -24.70 4.03 -0.23
CA SER A 520 -23.76 3.07 0.35
C SER A 520 -24.55 1.84 0.80
N LEU A 521 -24.13 0.68 0.33
CA LEU A 521 -24.66 -0.62 0.76
C LEU A 521 -23.53 -1.47 1.31
N GLY A 522 -23.79 -2.16 2.42
CA GLY A 522 -22.84 -3.04 3.08
C GLY A 522 -23.45 -4.39 3.40
N GLY A 523 -22.59 -5.38 3.60
CA GLY A 523 -22.99 -6.74 3.92
C GLY A 523 -21.85 -7.72 3.75
N ALA A 524 -22.21 -9.00 3.81
CA ALA A 524 -21.33 -10.11 3.54
C ALA A 524 -22.08 -11.15 2.71
N THR A 525 -21.34 -11.95 1.95
CA THR A 525 -21.91 -13.10 1.24
C THR A 525 -22.65 -14.04 2.18
N GLU A 526 -22.16 -14.20 3.42
CA GLU A 526 -22.80 -14.95 4.50
C GLU A 526 -24.11 -14.32 5.05
N ALA A 527 -24.57 -13.20 4.49
CA ALA A 527 -25.79 -12.52 4.90
C ALA A 527 -26.67 -12.04 3.72
N SER A 528 -26.68 -12.78 2.61
CA SER A 528 -27.58 -12.54 1.47
C SER A 528 -27.40 -11.16 0.81
N ILE A 529 -26.23 -10.92 0.21
CA ILE A 529 -25.84 -9.74 -0.59
C ILE A 529 -25.57 -8.51 0.29
N TRP A 530 -26.61 -7.93 0.88
CA TRP A 530 -26.55 -6.71 1.69
C TRP A 530 -27.39 -6.86 2.95
N SER A 531 -26.94 -6.18 4.00
CA SER A 531 -27.58 -6.19 5.32
C SER A 531 -27.67 -4.80 5.95
N ILE A 532 -27.02 -3.79 5.37
CA ILE A 532 -27.02 -2.40 5.85
C ILE A 532 -27.02 -1.41 4.68
N SER A 533 -27.65 -0.25 4.87
CA SER A 533 -27.71 0.81 3.87
C SER A 533 -27.60 2.22 4.46
N PHE A 534 -26.93 3.10 3.72
CA PHE A 534 -26.82 4.53 4.00
C PHE A 534 -27.07 5.35 2.72
N PRO A 535 -28.20 6.06 2.61
CA PRO A 535 -28.41 7.04 1.55
C PRO A 535 -27.44 8.21 1.73
N ILE A 536 -26.52 8.41 0.79
CA ILE A 536 -25.48 9.44 0.89
C ILE A 536 -26.07 10.78 0.48
N GLY A 537 -26.25 11.67 1.45
CA GLY A 537 -26.60 13.08 1.26
C GLY A 537 -25.36 13.94 1.04
N GLU A 538 -25.42 15.20 1.47
CA GLU A 538 -24.25 16.08 1.52
C GLU A 538 -23.15 15.45 2.39
N VAL A 539 -21.91 15.44 1.90
CA VAL A 539 -20.77 14.85 2.59
C VAL A 539 -20.01 15.95 3.33
N PRO A 540 -20.00 15.95 4.68
CA PRO A 540 -19.29 16.98 5.44
C PRO A 540 -17.77 16.96 5.17
N PRO A 541 -17.09 18.13 5.09
CA PRO A 541 -15.65 18.20 4.79
C PRO A 541 -14.74 17.47 5.79
N HIS A 542 -15.20 17.26 7.02
CA HIS A 542 -14.43 16.60 8.08
C HIS A 542 -14.59 15.07 8.08
N TRP A 543 -15.46 14.51 7.22
CA TRP A 543 -15.59 13.06 7.11
C TRP A 543 -14.35 12.46 6.45
N SER A 544 -13.78 11.46 7.10
CA SER A 544 -12.72 10.65 6.50
C SER A 544 -13.27 9.41 5.78
N ARG A 545 -14.54 9.05 6.03
CA ARG A 545 -15.18 7.83 5.52
C ARG A 545 -16.68 8.04 5.35
N ILE A 546 -17.28 7.30 4.42
CA ILE A 546 -18.74 7.23 4.27
C ILE A 546 -19.29 6.13 5.20
N PRO A 547 -20.32 6.41 6.03
CA PRO A 547 -20.97 5.40 6.85
C PRO A 547 -21.63 4.27 6.04
N TYR A 548 -21.76 3.11 6.67
CA TYR A 548 -22.53 1.97 6.13
C TYR A 548 -24.02 2.09 6.48
N GLY A 549 -24.36 2.81 7.55
CA GLY A 549 -25.72 3.23 7.86
C GLY A 549 -26.48 2.28 8.78
N LYS A 550 -27.71 1.92 8.41
CA LYS A 550 -28.66 1.15 9.24
C LYS A 550 -29.12 -0.14 8.58
N PRO A 551 -29.50 -1.16 9.38
CA PRO A 551 -29.84 -2.46 8.86
C PRO A 551 -31.03 -2.45 7.88
N LEU A 552 -31.04 -3.45 6.99
CA LEU A 552 -32.14 -3.70 6.06
C LEU A 552 -33.35 -4.36 6.76
N ALA A 553 -34.49 -4.40 6.06
CA ALA A 553 -35.71 -5.01 6.56
C ALA A 553 -35.49 -6.48 6.97
N ASN A 554 -36.03 -6.86 8.12
CA ASN A 554 -35.93 -8.18 8.75
C ASN A 554 -34.49 -8.66 9.02
N GLN A 555 -33.53 -7.74 9.02
CA GLN A 555 -32.12 -7.98 9.34
C GLN A 555 -31.66 -7.05 10.47
N THR A 556 -30.65 -7.47 11.23
CA THR A 556 -30.08 -6.68 12.34
C THR A 556 -28.58 -6.53 12.15
N MET A 557 -28.03 -5.44 12.67
CA MET A 557 -26.60 -5.16 12.69
C MET A 557 -26.16 -4.75 14.09
N HIS A 558 -25.11 -5.41 14.57
CA HIS A 558 -24.58 -5.22 15.91
C HIS A 558 -23.08 -4.92 15.85
N VAL A 559 -22.61 -3.91 16.59
CA VAL A 559 -21.18 -3.74 16.88
C VAL A 559 -20.95 -4.23 18.29
N LEU A 560 -20.24 -5.35 18.43
CA LEU A 560 -20.10 -6.07 19.68
C LEU A 560 -18.63 -6.19 20.11
N ASP A 561 -18.40 -6.24 21.41
CA ASP A 561 -17.08 -6.57 21.97
C ASP A 561 -16.86 -8.10 22.02
N HIS A 562 -15.72 -8.54 22.57
CA HIS A 562 -15.35 -9.95 22.67
C HIS A 562 -16.30 -10.80 23.55
N ARG A 563 -17.16 -10.17 24.36
CA ARG A 563 -18.20 -10.84 25.18
C ARG A 563 -19.55 -10.90 24.46
N LEU A 564 -19.62 -10.41 23.23
CA LEU A 564 -20.86 -10.17 22.50
C LEU A 564 -21.75 -9.09 23.15
N ASP A 565 -21.17 -8.19 23.96
CA ASP A 565 -21.89 -7.05 24.52
C ASP A 565 -21.83 -5.86 23.54
N PRO A 566 -22.90 -5.04 23.43
CA PRO A 566 -22.89 -3.88 22.53
C PRO A 566 -21.82 -2.83 22.88
N CYS A 567 -20.99 -2.48 21.90
CA CYS A 567 -20.01 -1.41 22.04
C CYS A 567 -20.72 -0.04 22.11
N PRO A 568 -20.21 0.92 22.92
CA PRO A 568 -20.69 2.29 22.91
C PRO A 568 -20.49 3.01 21.57
N VAL A 569 -21.19 4.13 21.41
CA VAL A 569 -20.94 5.07 20.31
C VAL A 569 -19.48 5.53 20.37
N TRP A 570 -18.84 5.59 19.20
CA TRP A 570 -17.42 5.87 18.96
C TRP A 570 -16.43 4.75 19.30
N THR A 571 -16.86 3.68 19.96
CA THR A 571 -15.99 2.56 20.35
C THR A 571 -15.95 1.49 19.26
N THR A 572 -14.73 1.05 18.93
CA THR A 572 -14.49 -0.03 17.96
C THR A 572 -14.93 -1.38 18.53
N GLY A 573 -15.64 -2.17 17.72
CA GLY A 573 -15.96 -3.58 17.98
C GLY A 573 -16.07 -4.38 16.68
N GLU A 574 -16.37 -5.67 16.79
CA GLU A 574 -16.62 -6.54 15.64
C GLU A 574 -18.09 -6.39 15.19
N ILE A 575 -18.29 -6.19 13.88
CA ILE A 575 -19.62 -6.13 13.26
C ILE A 575 -20.19 -7.55 13.19
N HIS A 576 -21.43 -7.70 13.63
CA HIS A 576 -22.20 -8.94 13.58
C HIS A 576 -23.51 -8.68 12.84
N ILE A 577 -23.93 -9.66 12.03
CA ILE A 577 -25.16 -9.57 11.23
C ILE A 577 -26.15 -10.61 11.74
N GLY A 578 -27.39 -10.19 11.99
CA GLY A 578 -28.49 -11.06 12.39
C GLY A 578 -29.71 -10.97 11.47
N GLY A 579 -30.74 -11.73 11.81
CA GLY A 579 -32.01 -11.78 11.08
C GLY A 579 -32.04 -12.71 9.86
N ILE A 580 -33.03 -12.49 8.99
CA ILE A 580 -33.45 -13.45 7.94
C ILE A 580 -32.40 -13.65 6.82
N GLY A 581 -31.49 -12.69 6.63
CA GLY A 581 -30.48 -12.73 5.57
C GLY A 581 -29.31 -13.66 5.87
N VAL A 582 -29.12 -14.06 7.13
CA VAL A 582 -27.98 -14.87 7.59
C VAL A 582 -27.98 -16.26 6.94
N ALA A 583 -26.88 -16.62 6.31
CA ALA A 583 -26.67 -17.88 5.59
C ALA A 583 -26.88 -19.12 6.49
N LYS A 584 -27.23 -20.25 5.88
CA LYS A 584 -27.32 -21.54 6.61
C LYS A 584 -25.95 -21.97 7.16
N GLY A 585 -24.87 -21.59 6.49
CA GLY A 585 -23.51 -21.90 6.90
C GLY A 585 -22.58 -21.98 5.70
N TYR A 586 -21.48 -22.71 5.87
CA TYR A 586 -20.55 -23.06 4.81
C TYR A 586 -20.82 -24.48 4.28
N TRP A 587 -20.74 -24.66 2.97
CA TRP A 587 -21.01 -25.92 2.28
C TRP A 587 -20.03 -26.99 2.72
N ALA A 588 -20.57 -28.09 3.29
CA ALA A 588 -19.80 -29.23 3.79
C ALA A 588 -18.68 -28.88 4.81
N ASP A 589 -18.82 -27.76 5.56
CA ASP A 589 -17.86 -27.33 6.58
C ASP A 589 -18.57 -26.89 7.87
N GLU A 590 -18.98 -27.88 8.68
CA GLU A 590 -19.68 -27.67 9.95
C GLU A 590 -18.79 -26.96 10.99
N ALA A 591 -17.50 -27.25 11.01
CA ALA A 591 -16.56 -26.67 11.97
C ALA A 591 -16.42 -25.16 11.75
N ARG A 592 -16.19 -24.72 10.51
CA ARG A 592 -16.14 -23.30 10.16
C ARG A 592 -17.49 -22.62 10.35
N THR A 593 -18.58 -23.35 10.09
CA THR A 593 -19.95 -22.85 10.32
C THR A 593 -20.15 -22.53 11.81
N ALA A 594 -19.87 -23.46 12.71
CA ALA A 594 -20.02 -23.24 14.15
C ALA A 594 -19.11 -22.12 14.68
N ALA A 595 -17.93 -21.92 14.08
CA ALA A 595 -17.00 -20.86 14.48
C ALA A 595 -17.46 -19.44 14.07
N ARG A 596 -18.23 -19.30 12.98
CA ARG A 596 -18.63 -18.00 12.41
C ARG A 596 -20.11 -17.67 12.56
N PHE A 597 -20.97 -18.67 12.73
CA PHE A 597 -22.40 -18.50 12.96
C PHE A 597 -22.73 -18.91 14.39
N VAL A 598 -22.89 -17.93 15.27
CA VAL A 598 -23.02 -18.10 16.72
C VAL A 598 -24.38 -17.63 17.20
N ASP A 599 -24.89 -18.19 18.29
CA ASP A 599 -26.10 -17.69 18.94
C ASP A 599 -25.72 -16.63 19.99
N HIS A 600 -26.38 -15.48 19.94
CA HIS A 600 -26.17 -14.42 20.92
C HIS A 600 -26.62 -14.92 22.32
N PRO A 601 -25.77 -14.82 23.35
CA PRO A 601 -26.00 -15.50 24.64
C PRO A 601 -27.25 -15.03 25.39
N VAL A 602 -27.63 -13.76 25.22
CA VAL A 602 -28.82 -13.16 25.88
C VAL A 602 -30.09 -13.26 25.03
N THR A 603 -30.05 -12.82 23.76
CA THR A 603 -31.23 -12.76 22.90
C THR A 603 -31.56 -14.08 22.22
N GLY A 604 -30.61 -15.01 22.12
CA GLY A 604 -30.72 -16.24 21.32
C GLY A 604 -30.76 -15.98 19.81
N GLU A 605 -30.51 -14.75 19.36
CA GLU A 605 -30.45 -14.41 17.94
C GLU A 605 -29.24 -15.09 17.29
N ARG A 606 -29.43 -15.72 16.15
CA ARG A 606 -28.33 -16.28 15.36
C ARG A 606 -27.60 -15.17 14.61
N LEU A 607 -26.32 -15.02 14.90
CA LEU A 607 -25.45 -13.98 14.37
C LEU A 607 -24.34 -14.56 13.50
N TYR A 608 -24.04 -13.87 12.40
CA TYR A 608 -22.83 -14.09 11.63
C TYR A 608 -21.72 -13.12 12.06
N ARG A 609 -20.56 -13.68 12.43
CA ARG A 609 -19.34 -12.96 12.80
C ARG A 609 -18.55 -12.57 11.56
N THR A 610 -18.56 -11.29 11.21
CA THR A 610 -18.02 -10.82 9.91
C THR A 610 -16.49 -10.77 9.86
N GLY A 611 -15.82 -10.64 11.01
CA GLY A 611 -14.42 -10.22 11.11
C GLY A 611 -14.16 -8.76 10.70
N ASP A 612 -15.20 -8.00 10.37
CA ASP A 612 -15.14 -6.59 10.06
C ASP A 612 -15.19 -5.77 11.36
N LEU A 613 -14.30 -4.80 11.50
CA LEU A 613 -14.29 -3.84 12.60
C LEU A 613 -15.18 -2.65 12.24
N GLY A 614 -15.96 -2.19 13.20
CA GLY A 614 -16.84 -1.03 13.05
C GLY A 614 -17.07 -0.30 14.37
N ARG A 615 -17.80 0.80 14.30
CA ARG A 615 -18.30 1.53 15.47
C ARG A 615 -19.65 2.16 15.19
N TYR A 616 -20.46 2.30 16.24
CA TYR A 616 -21.67 3.10 16.16
C TYR A 616 -21.34 4.59 16.14
N LEU A 617 -22.08 5.33 15.32
CA LEU A 617 -22.17 6.79 15.32
C LEU A 617 -23.42 7.22 16.10
N PRO A 618 -23.48 8.47 16.59
CA PRO A 618 -24.72 9.04 17.09
C PRO A 618 -25.84 8.93 16.05
N GLY A 619 -27.04 8.56 16.48
CA GLY A 619 -28.17 8.29 15.58
C GLY A 619 -28.30 6.83 15.14
N GLY A 620 -27.37 5.96 15.53
CA GLY A 620 -27.42 4.50 15.30
C GLY A 620 -26.88 4.03 13.95
N ASP A 621 -26.26 4.91 13.16
CA ASP A 621 -25.52 4.51 11.96
C ASP A 621 -24.22 3.79 12.34
N ILE A 622 -23.76 2.87 11.49
CA ILE A 622 -22.50 2.14 11.67
C ILE A 622 -21.46 2.65 10.68
N GLU A 623 -20.26 2.91 11.17
CA GLU A 623 -19.06 3.20 10.37
C GLU A 623 -18.17 1.95 10.32
N PHE A 624 -17.69 1.60 9.11
CA PHE A 624 -16.74 0.50 8.89
C PHE A 624 -15.29 1.00 8.99
N LEU A 625 -14.48 0.29 9.79
CA LEU A 625 -13.12 0.67 10.13
C LEU A 625 -12.04 -0.15 9.42
N GLY A 626 -12.38 -1.35 8.95
CA GLY A 626 -11.44 -2.27 8.31
C GLY A 626 -11.66 -3.71 8.77
N ARG A 627 -10.67 -4.58 8.55
CA ARG A 627 -10.68 -5.96 9.04
C ARG A 627 -9.57 -6.16 10.05
N ASP A 628 -9.83 -7.06 11.00
CA ASP A 628 -8.82 -7.49 11.99
C ASP A 628 -7.97 -8.68 11.48
N ASP A 629 -8.43 -9.37 10.43
CA ASP A 629 -7.77 -10.54 9.86
C ASP A 629 -6.97 -10.23 8.56
N THR A 630 -6.39 -11.28 7.97
CA THR A 630 -5.56 -11.19 6.75
C THR A 630 -6.37 -11.01 5.46
N GLN A 631 -7.69 -10.95 5.54
CA GLN A 631 -8.54 -10.77 4.37
C GLN A 631 -8.57 -9.31 3.94
N VAL A 632 -8.61 -9.10 2.63
CA VAL A 632 -8.72 -7.77 2.05
C VAL A 632 -9.88 -7.74 1.06
N LYS A 633 -10.59 -6.61 1.02
CA LYS A 633 -11.45 -6.27 -0.10
C LYS A 633 -10.62 -5.47 -1.08
N LEU A 634 -10.51 -5.96 -2.32
CA LEU A 634 -9.77 -5.31 -3.39
C LEU A 634 -10.58 -5.41 -4.69
N ASN A 635 -10.92 -4.27 -5.28
CA ASN A 635 -11.69 -4.19 -6.52
C ASN A 635 -13.03 -4.96 -6.45
N GLY A 636 -13.64 -5.02 -5.27
CA GLY A 636 -14.87 -5.77 -5.01
C GLY A 636 -14.70 -7.25 -4.71
N TYR A 637 -13.50 -7.81 -4.84
CA TYR A 637 -13.23 -9.20 -4.48
C TYR A 637 -12.82 -9.28 -3.01
N ARG A 638 -13.41 -10.25 -2.29
CA ARG A 638 -12.91 -10.66 -0.98
C ARG A 638 -11.78 -11.66 -1.22
N ILE A 639 -10.55 -11.24 -0.94
CA ILE A 639 -9.34 -12.01 -1.19
C ILE A 639 -8.71 -12.42 0.14
N GLU A 640 -8.39 -13.70 0.28
CA GLU A 640 -7.63 -14.24 1.40
C GLU A 640 -6.16 -14.32 1.01
N LEU A 641 -5.35 -13.43 1.58
CA LEU A 641 -3.92 -13.32 1.25
C LEU A 641 -3.16 -14.63 1.49
N ASP A 642 -3.62 -15.42 2.48
CA ASP A 642 -3.04 -16.71 2.82
C ASP A 642 -3.33 -17.81 1.77
N GLU A 643 -4.38 -17.68 0.95
CA GLU A 643 -4.64 -18.59 -0.17
C GLU A 643 -3.57 -18.45 -1.25
N ILE A 644 -3.23 -17.20 -1.58
CA ILE A 644 -2.17 -16.87 -2.54
C ILE A 644 -0.81 -17.33 -1.99
N ALA A 645 -0.53 -17.02 -0.71
CA ALA A 645 0.70 -17.47 -0.03
C ALA A 645 0.84 -19.00 -0.04
N ALA A 646 -0.26 -19.74 0.19
CA ALA A 646 -0.24 -21.20 0.20
C ALA A 646 0.02 -21.81 -1.17
N VAL A 647 -0.46 -21.19 -2.25
CA VAL A 647 -0.15 -21.62 -3.62
C VAL A 647 1.33 -21.38 -3.95
N LEU A 648 1.87 -20.22 -3.55
CA LEU A 648 3.28 -19.86 -3.73
C LEU A 648 4.22 -20.78 -2.94
N ARG A 649 3.92 -21.08 -1.68
CA ARG A 649 4.72 -22.01 -0.84
C ARG A 649 4.78 -23.44 -1.36
N ARG A 650 3.91 -23.82 -2.31
CA ARG A 650 3.96 -25.15 -2.96
C ARG A 650 4.86 -25.16 -4.19
N ARG A 651 5.39 -24.00 -4.61
CA ARG A 651 6.27 -23.87 -5.78
C ARG A 651 7.71 -24.24 -5.40
N PRO A 652 8.44 -24.99 -6.23
CA PRO A 652 9.84 -25.32 -5.98
C PRO A 652 10.70 -24.05 -5.74
N GLY A 653 11.56 -24.07 -4.72
CA GLY A 653 12.47 -22.97 -4.41
C GLY A 653 11.88 -21.86 -3.54
N VAL A 654 10.57 -21.85 -3.27
CA VAL A 654 9.92 -20.87 -2.36
C VAL A 654 9.82 -21.47 -0.95
N GLY A 655 10.62 -20.95 -0.01
CA GLY A 655 10.63 -21.39 1.38
C GLY A 655 9.48 -20.78 2.18
N GLU A 656 9.33 -19.46 2.10
CA GLU A 656 8.20 -18.73 2.71
C GLU A 656 7.59 -17.73 1.73
N ALA A 657 6.30 -17.46 1.89
CA ALA A 657 5.59 -16.46 1.09
C ALA A 657 4.61 -15.68 1.96
N ILE A 658 4.67 -14.35 1.89
CA ILE A 658 3.75 -13.44 2.58
C ILE A 658 3.16 -12.47 1.57
N ILE A 659 1.84 -12.38 1.54
CA ILE A 659 1.14 -11.46 0.63
C ILE A 659 0.62 -10.29 1.45
N THR A 660 0.84 -9.09 0.94
CA THR A 660 0.28 -7.84 1.49
C THR A 660 -0.46 -7.08 0.40
N VAL A 661 -1.17 -6.03 0.80
CA VAL A 661 -1.72 -5.03 -0.11
C VAL A 661 -1.00 -3.73 0.16
N ASP A 662 -0.52 -3.09 -0.90
CA ASP A 662 0.12 -1.79 -0.83
C ASP A 662 -0.55 -0.79 -1.78
N THR A 663 -0.53 0.49 -1.44
CA THR A 663 -1.14 1.55 -2.25
C THR A 663 -0.07 2.22 -3.08
N ASN A 664 -0.21 2.17 -4.41
CA ASN A 664 0.66 2.93 -5.29
C ASN A 664 0.43 4.44 -5.06
N PRO A 665 1.44 5.20 -4.58
CA PRO A 665 1.28 6.61 -4.22
C PRO A 665 1.01 7.52 -5.43
N ALA A 666 1.38 7.10 -6.63
CA ALA A 666 1.17 7.86 -7.86
C ALA A 666 -0.28 7.76 -8.37
N THR A 667 -1.00 6.68 -8.04
CA THR A 667 -2.36 6.41 -8.56
C THR A 667 -3.43 6.26 -7.49
N ASP A 668 -3.03 6.16 -6.22
CA ASP A 668 -3.88 5.82 -5.08
C ASP A 668 -4.59 4.44 -5.25
N ARG A 669 -4.08 3.59 -6.16
CA ARG A 669 -4.62 2.23 -6.38
C ARG A 669 -3.93 1.23 -5.46
N ARG A 670 -4.74 0.41 -4.80
CA ARG A 670 -4.28 -0.71 -3.97
C ARG A 670 -3.89 -1.90 -4.87
N GLN A 671 -2.78 -2.56 -4.57
CA GLN A 671 -2.23 -3.67 -5.35
C GLN A 671 -1.68 -4.78 -4.43
N LEU A 672 -1.69 -6.02 -4.92
CA LEU A 672 -1.14 -7.18 -4.19
C LEU A 672 0.39 -7.24 -4.34
N VAL A 673 1.11 -7.44 -3.24
CA VAL A 673 2.57 -7.58 -3.21
C VAL A 673 2.94 -8.90 -2.56
N ALA A 674 3.72 -9.73 -3.26
CA ALA A 674 4.25 -10.99 -2.75
C ALA A 674 5.68 -10.81 -2.23
N HIS A 675 5.90 -11.19 -0.98
CA HIS A 675 7.20 -11.20 -0.32
C HIS A 675 7.65 -12.64 -0.21
N LEU A 676 8.74 -13.00 -0.88
CA LEU A 676 9.18 -14.38 -1.05
C LEU A 676 10.52 -14.60 -0.38
N LEU A 677 10.62 -15.59 0.51
CA LEU A 677 11.88 -16.09 1.01
C LEU A 677 12.22 -17.36 0.21
N PRO A 678 13.39 -17.45 -0.45
CA PRO A 678 13.82 -18.68 -1.11
C PRO A 678 14.02 -19.84 -0.10
N GLU A 679 13.87 -21.08 -0.55
CA GLU A 679 14.31 -22.25 0.23
C GLU A 679 15.83 -22.20 0.42
N ASP A 680 16.32 -22.57 1.61
CA ASP A 680 17.75 -22.75 1.87
C ASP A 680 18.30 -23.80 0.88
N ALA A 681 19.05 -23.36 -0.13
CA ALA A 681 19.68 -24.27 -1.08
C ALA A 681 20.81 -25.05 -0.37
N ALA A 682 20.49 -26.24 0.11
CA ALA A 682 21.47 -27.23 0.56
C ALA A 682 22.31 -27.85 -0.58
N GLU A 683 22.09 -27.45 -1.84
CA GLU A 683 22.93 -27.85 -2.96
C GLU A 683 23.65 -26.63 -3.55
N ALA A 684 24.83 -26.36 -2.98
CA ALA A 684 25.81 -25.47 -3.57
C ALA A 684 26.11 -25.92 -5.01
N VAL A 685 26.00 -25.00 -5.98
CA VAL A 685 26.56 -25.20 -7.31
C VAL A 685 28.06 -25.46 -7.11
N PRO A 686 28.60 -26.62 -7.53
CA PRO A 686 30.02 -26.88 -7.41
C PRO A 686 30.72 -26.01 -8.46
N ALA A 687 31.25 -24.88 -8.04
CA ALA A 687 32.03 -23.99 -8.88
C ALA A 687 33.35 -23.67 -8.18
N GLN A 688 34.34 -23.38 -9.01
CA GLN A 688 35.70 -22.95 -8.69
C GLN A 688 35.87 -22.26 -7.32
N ASP A 689 37.00 -22.54 -6.68
CA ASP A 689 37.47 -21.86 -5.47
C ASP A 689 37.38 -20.33 -5.64
N THR A 690 36.25 -19.75 -5.21
CA THR A 690 35.92 -18.32 -5.36
C THR A 690 36.97 -17.47 -4.64
N ASP A 691 37.54 -18.00 -3.55
CA ASP A 691 38.62 -17.36 -2.82
C ASP A 691 39.89 -17.29 -3.68
N ALA A 692 40.26 -18.38 -4.37
CA ALA A 692 41.40 -18.37 -5.29
C ALA A 692 41.17 -17.47 -6.51
N VAL A 693 39.96 -17.43 -7.07
CA VAL A 693 39.62 -16.57 -8.21
C VAL A 693 39.72 -15.10 -7.81
N HIS A 694 39.07 -14.73 -6.71
CA HIS A 694 39.11 -13.38 -6.15
C HIS A 694 40.54 -12.93 -5.84
N ALA A 695 41.34 -13.78 -5.19
CA ALA A 695 42.74 -13.46 -4.88
C ALA A 695 43.60 -13.20 -6.13
N ARG A 696 43.40 -13.95 -7.21
CA ARG A 696 44.13 -13.74 -8.47
C ARG A 696 43.67 -12.49 -9.21
N VAL A 697 42.38 -12.18 -9.18
CA VAL A 697 41.83 -10.94 -9.76
C VAL A 697 42.42 -9.71 -9.05
N LEU A 698 42.45 -9.74 -7.71
CA LEU A 698 43.13 -8.70 -6.93
C LEU A 698 44.62 -8.60 -7.24
N ALA A 699 45.32 -9.73 -7.35
CA ALA A 699 46.74 -9.75 -7.67
C ALA A 699 47.03 -9.16 -9.06
N ALA A 700 46.18 -9.43 -10.05
CA ALA A 700 46.26 -8.85 -11.38
C ALA A 700 46.08 -7.32 -11.34
N GLY A 701 45.06 -6.83 -10.62
CA GLY A 701 44.86 -5.40 -10.42
C GLY A 701 46.06 -4.74 -9.75
N ARG A 702 46.61 -5.33 -8.68
CA ARG A 702 47.80 -4.79 -7.98
C ARG A 702 49.05 -4.77 -8.86
N ALA A 703 49.28 -5.81 -9.66
CA ALA A 703 50.41 -5.85 -10.60
C ALA A 703 50.28 -4.73 -11.65
N GLU A 704 49.05 -4.51 -12.14
CA GLU A 704 48.77 -3.46 -13.11
C GLU A 704 48.95 -2.05 -12.53
N VAL A 705 48.57 -1.82 -11.27
CA VAL A 705 48.88 -0.57 -10.56
C VAL A 705 50.38 -0.27 -10.62
N GLN A 706 51.24 -1.24 -10.31
CA GLN A 706 52.69 -1.04 -10.29
C GLN A 706 53.24 -0.73 -11.70
N ARG A 707 52.75 -1.44 -12.71
CA ARG A 707 53.16 -1.26 -14.11
C ARG A 707 52.74 0.10 -14.65
N ALA A 708 51.45 0.42 -14.55
CA ALA A 708 50.87 1.63 -15.11
C ALA A 708 51.26 2.89 -14.31
N ALA A 709 51.43 2.81 -12.99
CA ALA A 709 51.94 3.93 -12.20
C ALA A 709 53.39 4.28 -12.57
N ALA A 710 54.24 3.28 -12.88
CA ALA A 710 55.60 3.54 -13.35
C ALA A 710 55.62 4.18 -14.75
N GLU A 711 54.73 3.74 -15.65
CA GLU A 711 54.58 4.31 -17.00
C GLU A 711 54.08 5.77 -16.97
N LEU A 712 53.10 6.04 -16.10
CA LEU A 712 52.41 7.33 -16.02
C LEU A 712 53.02 8.30 -14.99
N ALA A 713 54.09 7.91 -14.28
CA ALA A 713 54.61 8.66 -13.13
C ALA A 713 54.83 10.17 -13.37
N PRO A 714 55.45 10.62 -14.50
CA PRO A 714 55.62 12.06 -14.77
C PRO A 714 54.28 12.78 -14.95
N ALA A 715 53.36 12.18 -15.71
CA ALA A 715 52.03 12.76 -15.97
C ALA A 715 51.17 12.80 -14.69
N ILE A 716 51.26 11.77 -13.84
CA ILE A 716 50.58 11.74 -12.54
C ILE A 716 51.13 12.84 -11.62
N ALA A 717 52.44 13.11 -11.64
CA ALA A 717 53.05 14.16 -10.83
C ALA A 717 52.59 15.56 -11.27
N ASP A 718 52.55 15.83 -12.58
CA ASP A 718 52.09 17.11 -13.13
C ASP A 718 50.59 17.32 -12.86
N PHE A 719 49.76 16.30 -13.11
CA PHE A 719 48.33 16.32 -12.82
C PHE A 719 48.05 16.58 -11.33
N ARG A 720 48.84 15.94 -10.46
CA ARG A 720 48.73 16.12 -9.01
C ARG A 720 49.06 17.55 -8.56
N ASP A 721 50.11 18.17 -9.10
CA ASP A 721 50.43 19.56 -8.76
C ASP A 721 49.30 20.50 -9.19
N LEU A 722 48.73 20.29 -10.38
CA LEU A 722 47.56 21.05 -10.84
C LEU A 722 46.35 20.84 -9.93
N TRP A 723 46.02 19.58 -9.60
CA TRP A 723 44.87 19.22 -8.78
C TRP A 723 44.96 19.81 -7.37
N HIS A 724 46.11 19.69 -6.70
CA HIS A 724 46.31 20.27 -5.37
C HIS A 724 46.20 21.80 -5.36
N ARG A 725 46.67 22.47 -6.42
CA ARG A 725 46.54 23.94 -6.51
C ARG A 725 45.09 24.38 -6.74
N LEU A 726 44.31 23.61 -7.50
CA LEU A 726 42.88 23.84 -7.66
C LEU A 726 42.12 23.56 -6.36
N GLU A 727 42.49 22.49 -5.64
CA GLU A 727 41.91 22.12 -4.35
C GLU A 727 42.16 23.18 -3.28
N ALA A 728 43.38 23.72 -3.20
CA ALA A 728 43.71 24.82 -2.30
C ALA A 728 42.88 26.10 -2.56
N LEU A 729 42.32 26.25 -3.76
CA LEU A 729 41.47 27.38 -4.13
C LEU A 729 40.00 27.21 -3.72
N ALA A 730 39.56 25.98 -3.45
CA ALA A 730 38.15 25.68 -3.20
C ALA A 730 37.54 26.41 -1.99
N PRO A 731 38.21 26.55 -0.82
CA PRO A 731 37.68 27.34 0.28
C PRO A 731 37.47 28.81 -0.08
N THR A 732 38.42 29.44 -0.80
CA THR A 732 38.28 30.82 -1.29
C THR A 732 37.09 30.96 -2.24
N VAL A 733 36.86 29.95 -3.09
CA VAL A 733 35.71 29.89 -4.00
C VAL A 733 34.38 29.75 -3.23
N MET A 734 34.31 28.88 -2.23
CA MET A 734 33.13 28.71 -1.37
C MET A 734 32.79 30.02 -0.65
N ALA A 735 33.77 30.66 -0.01
CA ALA A 735 33.60 31.94 0.67
C ALA A 735 33.10 33.04 -0.28
N ARG A 736 33.65 33.11 -1.50
CA ARG A 736 33.21 34.04 -2.54
C ARG A 736 31.76 33.82 -2.94
N ASN A 737 31.33 32.57 -3.10
CA ASN A 737 29.95 32.26 -3.44
C ASN A 737 28.98 32.63 -2.32
N LEU A 738 29.32 32.35 -1.05
CA LEU A 738 28.52 32.78 0.09
C LEU A 738 28.36 34.31 0.11
N ALA A 739 29.46 35.04 -0.11
CA ALA A 739 29.42 36.51 -0.19
C ALA A 739 28.54 37.02 -1.34
N ARG A 740 28.61 36.41 -2.53
CA ARG A 740 27.75 36.75 -3.69
C ARG A 740 26.27 36.43 -3.47
N LEU A 741 25.96 35.43 -2.65
CA LEU A 741 24.60 35.11 -2.20
C LEU A 741 24.11 36.06 -1.09
N GLY A 742 24.92 37.04 -0.67
CA GLY A 742 24.60 38.00 0.38
C GLY A 742 24.80 37.48 1.80
N ALA A 743 25.41 36.31 1.98
CA ALA A 743 25.65 35.71 3.28
C ALA A 743 27.01 36.13 3.87
N LEU A 744 27.04 36.34 5.19
CA LEU A 744 28.28 36.59 5.96
C LEU A 744 29.11 37.80 5.46
N THR A 745 28.44 38.81 4.90
CA THR A 745 29.05 40.06 4.37
C THR A 745 29.23 41.16 5.43
N THR A 746 28.90 40.88 6.69
CA THR A 746 29.03 41.81 7.82
C THR A 746 29.87 41.22 8.94
N ALA A 747 30.66 42.06 9.62
CA ALA A 747 31.49 41.62 10.74
C ALA A 747 30.60 41.09 11.89
N GLY A 748 30.87 39.86 12.34
CA GLY A 748 30.09 39.20 13.38
C GLY A 748 28.76 38.61 12.92
N GLY A 749 28.43 38.66 11.63
CA GLY A 749 27.21 38.04 11.10
C GLY A 749 27.26 36.51 11.19
N SER A 750 26.13 35.88 11.55
CA SER A 750 25.95 34.43 11.56
C SER A 750 24.90 33.97 10.55
N ALA A 751 25.03 32.73 10.08
CA ALA A 751 24.09 32.11 9.16
C ALA A 751 24.09 30.58 9.31
N THR A 752 22.96 29.96 9.00
CA THR A 752 22.82 28.51 8.77
C THR A 752 22.64 28.23 7.28
N ALA A 753 22.85 26.98 6.85
CA ALA A 753 22.58 26.58 5.46
C ALA A 753 21.16 26.98 5.00
N ASP A 754 20.16 26.79 5.86
CA ASP A 754 18.76 27.12 5.59
C ASP A 754 18.56 28.62 5.33
N THR A 755 19.19 29.47 6.13
CA THR A 755 19.10 30.92 5.95
C THR A 755 19.76 31.38 4.66
N ILE A 756 20.87 30.75 4.27
CA ILE A 756 21.59 31.06 3.03
C ILE A 756 20.79 30.58 1.81
N VAL A 757 20.21 29.38 1.89
CA VAL A 757 19.38 28.83 0.81
C VAL A 757 18.16 29.71 0.57
N ALA A 758 17.47 30.10 1.64
CA ALA A 758 16.28 30.95 1.56
C ALA A 758 16.60 32.37 1.07
N ALA A 759 17.65 33.01 1.60
CA ALA A 759 17.98 34.39 1.27
C ALA A 759 18.70 34.55 -0.09
N GLY A 760 19.49 33.55 -0.49
CA GLY A 760 20.31 33.58 -1.70
C GLY A 760 19.59 33.11 -2.97
N GLY A 761 18.32 32.66 -2.87
CA GLY A 761 17.58 32.10 -4.00
C GLY A 761 18.16 30.78 -4.52
N VAL A 762 18.80 30.00 -3.65
CA VAL A 762 19.43 28.72 -4.00
C VAL A 762 18.35 27.65 -4.10
N ARG A 763 18.45 26.75 -5.09
CA ARG A 763 17.53 25.62 -5.22
C ARG A 763 17.60 24.71 -3.97
N PRO A 764 16.47 24.25 -3.42
CA PRO A 764 16.46 23.47 -2.17
C PRO A 764 17.35 22.22 -2.18
N LEU A 765 17.54 21.58 -3.34
CA LEU A 765 18.38 20.40 -3.51
C LEU A 765 19.86 20.65 -3.15
N TYR A 766 20.34 21.90 -3.23
CA TYR A 766 21.72 22.24 -2.87
C TYR A 766 21.90 22.58 -1.38
N ARG A 767 20.87 22.41 -0.54
CA ARG A 767 20.96 22.69 0.91
C ARG A 767 22.08 21.90 1.57
N GLY A 768 22.18 20.60 1.28
CA GLY A 768 23.24 19.74 1.81
C GLY A 768 24.63 20.23 1.42
N LEU A 769 24.81 20.61 0.15
CA LEU A 769 26.06 21.17 -0.35
C LEU A 769 26.48 22.45 0.39
N ILE A 770 25.55 23.38 0.62
CA ILE A 770 25.82 24.62 1.37
C ILE A 770 26.20 24.31 2.83
N HIS A 771 25.55 23.33 3.46
CA HIS A 771 25.92 22.88 4.80
C HIS A 771 27.36 22.38 4.84
N GLN A 772 27.77 21.56 3.87
CA GLN A 772 29.13 21.05 3.81
C GLN A 772 30.15 22.19 3.52
N TRP A 773 29.83 23.18 2.68
CA TRP A 773 30.71 24.35 2.46
C TRP A 773 30.97 25.13 3.75
N LEU A 774 29.95 25.33 4.59
CA LEU A 774 30.10 26.01 5.88
C LEU A 774 31.04 25.22 6.82
N ALA A 775 30.92 23.89 6.86
CA ALA A 775 31.79 23.03 7.64
C ALA A 775 33.26 23.10 7.17
N VAL A 776 33.50 23.08 5.85
CA VAL A 776 34.86 23.24 5.27
C VAL A 776 35.45 24.61 5.63
N LEU A 777 34.69 25.69 5.46
CA LEU A 777 35.16 27.04 5.80
C LEU A 777 35.43 27.22 7.30
N ALA A 778 34.71 26.50 8.16
CA ALA A 778 34.99 26.48 9.59
C ALA A 778 36.28 25.69 9.92
N ALA A 779 36.50 24.55 9.25
CA ALA A 779 37.73 23.77 9.39
C ALA A 779 38.98 24.56 8.95
N GLU A 780 38.85 25.34 7.86
CA GLU A 780 39.89 26.27 7.36
C GLU A 780 40.01 27.56 8.18
N ARG A 781 39.23 27.70 9.27
CA ARG A 781 39.20 28.88 10.15
C ARG A 781 38.82 30.19 9.46
N VAL A 782 38.14 30.10 8.32
CA VAL A 782 37.49 31.25 7.66
C VAL A 782 36.25 31.65 8.43
N LEU A 783 35.51 30.65 8.94
CA LEU A 783 34.32 30.81 9.79
C LEU A 783 34.54 30.18 11.17
N THR A 784 33.67 30.53 12.12
CA THR A 784 33.64 29.94 13.47
C THR A 784 32.25 29.38 13.74
N ALA A 785 32.15 28.10 14.12
CA ALA A 785 30.88 27.50 14.53
C ALA A 785 30.34 28.21 15.80
N THR A 786 29.04 28.48 15.84
CA THR A 786 28.41 29.03 17.04
C THR A 786 28.04 27.89 18.01
N GLY A 787 27.57 28.22 19.22
CA GLY A 787 27.05 27.22 20.15
C GLY A 787 25.74 26.55 19.69
N THR A 788 25.15 27.02 18.58
CA THR A 788 23.95 26.46 17.96
C THR A 788 24.37 25.47 16.86
N PRO A 789 23.86 24.22 16.85
CA PRO A 789 24.20 23.26 15.80
C PRO A 789 23.89 23.79 14.39
N GLY A 790 24.86 23.69 13.47
CA GLY A 790 24.70 24.09 12.06
C GLY A 790 24.75 25.59 11.77
N GLU A 791 25.00 26.43 12.78
CA GLU A 791 25.16 27.88 12.62
C GLU A 791 26.64 28.29 12.68
N TYR A 792 27.05 29.17 11.76
CA TYR A 792 28.43 29.63 11.63
C TYR A 792 28.48 31.16 11.58
N ARG A 793 29.53 31.74 12.17
CA ARG A 793 29.78 33.19 12.22
C ARG A 793 31.09 33.54 11.52
N THR A 794 31.15 34.71 10.90
CA THR A 794 32.40 35.30 10.42
C THR A 794 32.89 36.44 11.33
N GLU A 795 34.19 36.49 11.63
CA GLU A 795 34.81 37.59 12.39
C GLU A 795 35.10 38.81 11.49
N GLN A 796 35.43 38.56 10.22
CA GLN A 796 35.64 39.58 9.19
C GLN A 796 34.60 39.42 8.08
N PRO A 797 34.02 40.50 7.53
CA PRO A 797 33.04 40.40 6.46
C PRO A 797 33.67 39.74 5.22
N LEU A 798 32.94 38.79 4.60
CA LEU A 798 33.37 38.23 3.32
C LEU A 798 33.18 39.27 2.22
N ASP A 799 34.25 39.57 1.48
CA ASP A 799 34.26 40.53 0.38
C ASP A 799 34.39 39.78 -0.96
N ALA A 800 33.30 39.75 -1.72
CA ALA A 800 33.23 39.03 -2.99
C ALA A 800 34.23 39.55 -4.03
N ASP A 801 34.48 40.88 -4.10
CA ASP A 801 35.35 41.48 -5.12
C ASP A 801 36.84 41.22 -4.81
N ALA A 802 37.20 41.25 -3.53
CA ALA A 802 38.54 40.89 -3.08
C ALA A 802 38.84 39.41 -3.35
N LEU A 803 37.91 38.52 -3.01
CA LEU A 803 38.04 37.08 -3.25
C LEU A 803 38.05 36.74 -4.74
N ASP A 804 37.25 37.44 -5.58
CA ASP A 804 37.30 37.28 -7.04
C ASP A 804 38.67 37.64 -7.63
N THR A 805 39.32 38.68 -7.07
CA THR A 805 40.66 39.09 -7.51
C THR A 805 41.70 38.03 -7.16
N GLU A 806 41.60 37.45 -5.96
CA GLU A 806 42.43 36.34 -5.51
C GLU A 806 42.26 35.09 -6.39
N ILE A 807 41.01 34.72 -6.67
CA ILE A 807 40.66 33.57 -7.53
C ILE A 807 41.22 33.76 -8.95
N LYS A 808 41.03 34.92 -9.57
CA LYS A 808 41.55 35.21 -10.91
C LYS A 808 43.07 35.19 -10.96
N ALA A 809 43.74 35.72 -9.93
CA ALA A 809 45.19 35.69 -9.83
C ALA A 809 45.72 34.25 -9.68
N ALA A 810 45.08 33.45 -8.83
CA ALA A 810 45.43 32.04 -8.61
C ALA A 810 45.26 31.21 -9.89
N LEU A 811 44.10 31.30 -10.56
CA LEU A 811 43.84 30.60 -11.81
C LEU A 811 44.77 31.04 -12.94
N GLY A 812 45.07 32.34 -13.04
CA GLY A 812 45.99 32.89 -14.04
C GLY A 812 47.46 32.46 -13.84
N ALA A 813 47.83 32.03 -12.64
CA ALA A 813 49.17 31.50 -12.34
C ALA A 813 49.34 30.01 -12.67
N LEU A 814 48.26 29.30 -13.02
CA LEU A 814 48.29 27.87 -13.37
C LEU A 814 48.71 27.68 -14.83
N THR A 815 49.65 26.76 -15.06
CA THR A 815 50.07 26.34 -16.40
C THR A 815 49.62 24.90 -16.65
N ALA A 816 48.86 24.68 -17.72
CA ALA A 816 48.36 23.36 -18.10
C ALA A 816 48.41 23.18 -19.63
N THR A 817 48.61 21.95 -20.10
CA THR A 817 48.62 21.61 -21.54
C THR A 817 47.80 20.33 -21.79
N GLY A 818 47.41 20.08 -23.03
CA GLY A 818 46.68 18.85 -23.39
C GLY A 818 45.39 18.66 -22.59
N THR A 819 45.19 17.46 -22.02
CA THR A 819 44.03 17.11 -21.18
C THR A 819 43.91 18.03 -19.96
N ASP A 820 45.01 18.33 -19.30
CA ASP A 820 45.02 19.15 -18.07
C ASP A 820 44.52 20.57 -18.35
N ARG A 821 44.76 21.09 -19.57
CA ARG A 821 44.22 22.38 -19.99
C ARG A 821 42.71 22.34 -20.13
N VAL A 822 42.16 21.26 -20.70
CA VAL A 822 40.71 21.08 -20.83
C VAL A 822 40.05 21.05 -19.45
N LEU A 823 40.67 20.37 -18.49
CA LEU A 823 40.18 20.31 -17.12
C LEU A 823 40.26 21.66 -16.41
N LEU A 824 41.40 22.36 -16.54
CA LEU A 824 41.55 23.71 -15.97
C LEU A 824 40.50 24.69 -16.54
N ASP A 825 40.24 24.64 -17.84
CA ASP A 825 39.23 25.48 -18.48
C ASP A 825 37.81 25.12 -17.99
N TYR A 826 37.51 23.83 -17.80
CA TYR A 826 36.24 23.36 -17.21
C TYR A 826 36.05 23.84 -15.77
N PHE A 827 37.04 23.63 -14.89
CA PHE A 827 36.95 24.08 -13.49
C PHE A 827 36.82 25.61 -13.41
N THR A 828 37.52 26.35 -14.27
CA THR A 828 37.38 27.81 -14.37
C THR A 828 35.95 28.19 -14.76
N ALA A 829 35.35 27.52 -15.75
CA ALA A 829 33.97 27.76 -16.15
C ALA A 829 32.96 27.42 -15.04
N CYS A 830 33.16 26.32 -14.30
CA CYS A 830 32.36 25.99 -13.12
C CYS A 830 32.45 27.09 -12.07
N ILE A 831 33.68 27.52 -11.71
CA ILE A 831 33.93 28.60 -10.76
C ILE A 831 33.20 29.88 -11.17
N ASP A 832 33.26 30.26 -12.44
CA ASP A 832 32.61 31.48 -12.93
C ASP A 832 31.08 31.43 -12.84
N GLN A 833 30.48 30.24 -13.01
CA GLN A 833 29.03 30.04 -13.13
C GLN A 833 28.35 29.45 -11.87
N GLN A 834 29.09 29.17 -10.79
CA GLN A 834 28.56 28.49 -9.58
C GLN A 834 27.30 29.10 -8.96
N VAL A 835 27.26 30.43 -8.79
CA VAL A 835 26.06 31.09 -8.24
C VAL A 835 24.86 30.93 -9.17
N ALA A 836 25.08 31.02 -10.49
CA ALA A 836 24.05 30.79 -11.48
C ALA A 836 23.58 29.32 -11.46
N MET A 837 24.46 28.35 -11.24
CA MET A 837 24.09 26.94 -11.06
C MET A 837 23.28 26.71 -9.77
N LEU A 838 23.70 27.30 -8.64
CA LEU A 838 22.97 27.24 -7.36
C LEU A 838 21.54 27.79 -7.50
N GLN A 839 21.36 28.83 -8.31
CA GLN A 839 20.07 29.48 -8.57
C GLN A 839 19.28 28.84 -9.74
N GLY A 840 19.80 27.78 -10.37
CA GLY A 840 19.15 27.09 -11.49
C GLY A 840 19.15 27.84 -12.82
N GLN A 841 19.96 28.90 -12.95
CA GLN A 841 20.09 29.73 -14.16
C GLN A 841 21.01 29.08 -15.22
N VAL A 842 21.93 28.22 -14.79
CA VAL A 842 22.83 27.44 -15.65
C VAL A 842 22.69 25.97 -15.29
N ARG A 843 22.52 25.11 -16.29
CA ARG A 843 22.50 23.66 -16.06
C ARG A 843 23.93 23.14 -15.96
N PRO A 844 24.32 22.44 -14.87
CA PRO A 844 25.68 21.91 -14.70
C PRO A 844 26.16 21.04 -15.87
N LEU A 845 25.24 20.26 -16.47
CA LEU A 845 25.53 19.41 -17.62
C LEU A 845 26.00 20.21 -18.86
N GLN A 846 25.59 21.47 -19.02
CA GLN A 846 26.04 22.32 -20.15
C GLN A 846 27.52 22.69 -20.06
N LEU A 847 28.08 22.75 -18.86
CA LEU A 847 29.52 22.98 -18.67
C LEU A 847 30.32 21.70 -18.88
N LEU A 848 29.71 20.55 -18.56
CA LEU A 848 30.30 19.23 -18.73
C LEU A 848 30.27 18.76 -20.22
N LEU A 849 29.24 19.16 -20.96
CA LEU A 849 29.04 18.86 -22.39
C LEU A 849 28.80 20.16 -23.19
N PRO A 850 29.81 21.04 -23.29
CA PRO A 850 29.68 22.29 -24.03
C PRO A 850 29.39 22.00 -25.50
N ASP A 851 28.31 22.56 -26.05
CA ASP A 851 27.83 22.32 -27.41
C ASP A 851 27.59 20.82 -27.74
N GLY A 852 27.40 19.97 -26.72
CA GLY A 852 27.27 18.52 -26.87
C GLY A 852 28.58 17.78 -27.14
N ASP A 853 29.74 18.44 -26.98
CA ASP A 853 31.06 17.83 -27.14
C ASP A 853 31.48 17.02 -25.89
N TRP A 854 31.97 15.81 -26.13
CA TRP A 854 32.48 14.88 -25.12
C TRP A 854 33.92 15.18 -24.67
N LYS A 855 34.55 16.25 -25.13
CA LYS A 855 35.95 16.56 -24.83
C LYS A 855 36.25 16.68 -23.34
N VAL A 856 35.38 17.36 -22.58
CA VAL A 856 35.55 17.57 -21.13
C VAL A 856 35.31 16.27 -20.36
N THR A 857 34.22 15.58 -20.65
CA THR A 857 33.89 14.28 -20.05
C THR A 857 34.95 13.22 -20.33
N ARG A 858 35.49 13.15 -21.56
CA ARG A 858 36.62 12.26 -21.87
C ARG A 858 37.88 12.66 -21.12
N ALA A 859 38.17 13.95 -20.96
CA ALA A 859 39.30 14.40 -20.15
C ALA A 859 39.17 13.98 -18.67
N LEU A 860 37.95 14.00 -18.13
CA LEU A 860 37.64 13.65 -16.74
C LEU A 860 37.64 12.15 -16.45
N TYR A 861 37.03 11.35 -17.31
CA TYR A 861 36.80 9.94 -17.00
C TYR A 861 37.77 8.97 -17.70
N ALA A 862 38.49 9.42 -18.74
CA ALA A 862 39.41 8.56 -19.51
C ALA A 862 40.80 9.18 -19.73
N GLY A 863 40.86 10.49 -19.93
CA GLY A 863 42.01 11.18 -20.52
C GLY A 863 43.06 11.63 -19.51
N ASN A 864 42.69 11.84 -18.25
CA ASN A 864 43.67 12.22 -17.23
C ASN A 864 44.43 10.97 -16.71
N PRO A 865 45.66 11.15 -16.22
CA PRO A 865 46.50 10.03 -15.81
C PRO A 865 45.93 9.18 -14.66
N ALA A 866 45.07 9.77 -13.80
CA ALA A 866 44.46 9.09 -12.68
C ALA A 866 43.36 8.12 -13.13
N ALA A 867 42.39 8.63 -13.88
CA ALA A 867 41.30 7.86 -14.44
C ALA A 867 41.83 6.79 -15.41
N ARG A 868 42.88 7.09 -16.19
CA ARG A 868 43.53 6.11 -17.06
C ARG A 868 44.15 4.97 -16.25
N LEU A 869 44.82 5.26 -15.13
CA LEU A 869 45.37 4.23 -14.25
C LEU A 869 44.27 3.31 -13.71
N GLN A 870 43.17 3.87 -13.16
CA GLN A 870 42.09 3.06 -12.58
C GLN A 870 41.36 2.21 -13.62
N ASN A 871 41.09 2.77 -14.81
CA ASN A 871 40.47 2.00 -15.89
C ASN A 871 41.36 0.85 -16.38
N LEU A 872 42.69 1.03 -16.43
CA LEU A 872 43.63 -0.06 -16.74
C LEU A 872 43.61 -1.16 -15.65
N VAL A 873 43.56 -0.76 -14.38
CA VAL A 873 43.48 -1.69 -13.24
C VAL A 873 42.16 -2.47 -13.26
N ALA A 874 41.04 -1.81 -13.50
CA ALA A 874 39.74 -2.46 -13.66
C ALA A 874 39.74 -3.42 -14.86
N ALA A 875 40.30 -3.01 -16.01
CA ALA A 875 40.45 -3.89 -17.17
C ALA A 875 41.30 -5.14 -16.89
N ALA A 876 42.40 -4.99 -16.15
CA ALA A 876 43.23 -6.13 -15.73
C ALA A 876 42.49 -7.07 -14.77
N ALA A 877 41.70 -6.53 -13.84
CA ALA A 877 40.87 -7.31 -12.93
C ALA A 877 39.78 -8.10 -13.68
N VAL A 878 39.02 -7.43 -14.55
CA VAL A 878 37.98 -8.05 -15.38
C VAL A 878 38.59 -9.13 -16.29
N ARG A 879 39.71 -8.82 -16.95
CA ARG A 879 40.43 -9.79 -17.79
C ARG A 879 40.87 -11.02 -16.99
N SER A 880 41.42 -10.82 -15.80
CA SER A 880 41.83 -11.92 -14.91
C SER A 880 40.66 -12.81 -14.49
N PHE A 881 39.46 -12.25 -14.31
CA PHE A 881 38.25 -13.04 -14.03
C PHE A 881 37.86 -13.90 -15.24
N VAL A 882 37.83 -13.30 -16.44
CA VAL A 882 37.47 -14.01 -17.68
C VAL A 882 38.47 -15.12 -18.03
N ASP A 883 39.76 -14.90 -17.84
CA ASP A 883 40.80 -15.91 -18.09
C ASP A 883 40.67 -17.13 -17.14
N GLN A 884 40.07 -16.93 -15.96
CA GLN A 884 39.87 -18.00 -14.98
C GLN A 884 38.58 -18.78 -15.18
N ALA A 885 37.59 -18.22 -15.87
CA ALA A 885 36.36 -18.95 -16.20
C ALA A 885 36.68 -20.16 -17.09
N PRO A 886 35.93 -21.28 -17.00
CA PRO A 886 36.09 -22.43 -17.90
C PRO A 886 36.02 -22.03 -19.37
N ALA A 887 36.78 -22.72 -20.23
CA ALA A 887 36.92 -22.35 -21.64
C ALA A 887 35.59 -22.39 -22.41
N GLU A 888 34.69 -23.31 -22.06
CA GLU A 888 33.38 -23.47 -22.71
C GLU A 888 32.29 -22.52 -22.18
N ARG A 889 32.56 -21.75 -21.11
CA ARG A 889 31.58 -20.86 -20.48
C ARG A 889 31.72 -19.43 -21.01
N THR A 890 30.63 -18.87 -21.52
CA THR A 890 30.51 -17.43 -21.77
C THR A 890 30.36 -16.68 -20.44
N VAL A 891 31.21 -15.68 -20.21
CA VAL A 891 31.15 -14.81 -19.03
C VAL A 891 30.24 -13.62 -19.32
N ARG A 892 29.20 -13.44 -18.51
CA ARG A 892 28.24 -12.33 -18.63
C ARG A 892 28.70 -11.16 -17.78
N ILE A 893 28.97 -10.03 -18.42
CA ILE A 893 29.45 -8.81 -17.76
C ILE A 893 28.35 -7.76 -17.89
N LEU A 894 28.00 -7.09 -16.78
CA LEU A 894 27.06 -5.97 -16.76
C LEU A 894 27.79 -4.72 -16.25
N GLU A 895 27.81 -3.65 -17.02
CA GLU A 895 28.30 -2.35 -16.57
C GLU A 895 27.11 -1.43 -16.25
N VAL A 896 27.06 -0.91 -15.03
CA VAL A 896 25.99 -0.05 -14.52
C VAL A 896 26.46 1.40 -14.48
N GLY A 897 25.63 2.33 -14.97
CA GLY A 897 26.00 3.75 -15.11
C GLY A 897 27.26 3.97 -15.93
N ALA A 898 27.38 3.28 -17.06
CA ALA A 898 28.59 3.25 -17.87
C ALA A 898 28.94 4.63 -18.50
N GLY A 899 27.97 5.55 -18.56
CA GLY A 899 28.12 6.92 -18.98
C GLY A 899 28.85 7.05 -20.31
N THR A 900 30.01 7.71 -20.27
CA THR A 900 30.82 7.98 -21.47
C THR A 900 31.51 6.74 -22.05
N GLY A 901 31.42 5.58 -21.39
CA GLY A 901 32.12 4.36 -21.77
C GLY A 901 33.64 4.45 -21.56
N ALA A 902 34.10 5.29 -20.63
CA ALA A 902 35.52 5.45 -20.33
C ALA A 902 36.17 4.15 -19.85
N THR A 903 35.47 3.39 -19.01
CA THR A 903 35.91 2.07 -18.56
C THR A 903 35.81 1.04 -19.67
N CYS A 904 34.70 1.04 -20.44
CA CYS A 904 34.54 0.27 -21.68
C CYS A 904 35.72 0.39 -22.65
N ASP A 905 36.22 1.61 -22.90
CA ASP A 905 37.33 1.88 -23.82
C ASP A 905 38.62 1.11 -23.45
N GLN A 906 38.80 0.73 -22.18
CA GLN A 906 39.93 -0.08 -21.70
C GLN A 906 39.57 -1.56 -21.52
N VAL A 907 38.35 -1.86 -21.10
CA VAL A 907 37.90 -3.24 -20.84
C VAL A 907 37.70 -4.01 -22.14
N LEU A 908 36.91 -3.49 -23.09
CA LEU A 908 36.53 -4.23 -24.31
C LEU A 908 37.72 -4.74 -25.13
N PRO A 909 38.79 -3.93 -25.40
CA PRO A 909 39.96 -4.41 -26.14
C PRO A 909 40.71 -5.55 -25.43
N ALA A 910 40.57 -5.64 -24.10
CA ALA A 910 41.19 -6.68 -23.32
C ALA A 910 40.38 -7.98 -23.31
N LEU A 911 39.12 -8.02 -23.79
CA LEU A 911 38.28 -9.21 -23.68
C LEU A 911 38.34 -10.13 -24.92
N PRO A 912 38.36 -11.46 -24.74
CA PRO A 912 38.21 -12.42 -25.83
C PRO A 912 36.75 -12.47 -26.31
N ALA A 913 36.50 -12.00 -27.54
CA ALA A 913 35.16 -11.83 -28.13
C ALA A 913 34.28 -13.08 -28.16
N ASP A 914 34.89 -14.27 -28.20
CA ASP A 914 34.20 -15.57 -28.25
C ASP A 914 33.82 -16.11 -26.85
N ARG A 915 34.22 -15.43 -25.77
CA ARG A 915 34.03 -15.91 -24.39
C ARG A 915 33.24 -14.97 -23.49
N VAL A 916 32.76 -13.83 -23.99
CA VAL A 916 32.06 -12.84 -23.18
C VAL A 916 30.75 -12.39 -23.81
N HIS A 917 29.81 -12.00 -22.97
CA HIS A 917 28.65 -11.20 -23.34
C HIS A 917 28.67 -9.97 -22.44
N TYR A 918 28.64 -8.76 -23.01
CA TYR A 918 28.87 -7.53 -22.27
C TYR A 918 27.66 -6.60 -22.41
N ARG A 919 27.03 -6.25 -21.28
CA ARG A 919 25.88 -5.35 -21.26
C ARG A 919 26.26 -3.98 -20.75
N PHE A 920 26.18 -3.00 -21.64
CA PHE A 920 26.37 -1.59 -21.35
C PHE A 920 25.04 -0.99 -20.88
N THR A 921 24.97 -0.50 -19.64
CA THR A 921 23.76 0.16 -19.13
C THR A 921 24.03 1.54 -18.57
N ASP A 922 23.05 2.42 -18.75
CA ASP A 922 23.05 3.77 -18.20
C ASP A 922 21.61 4.25 -18.00
N VAL A 923 21.39 5.29 -17.20
CA VAL A 923 20.08 5.94 -17.07
C VAL A 923 19.73 6.77 -18.30
N SER A 924 20.74 7.23 -19.06
CA SER A 924 20.54 8.10 -20.22
C SER A 924 20.68 7.37 -21.55
N THR A 925 19.65 7.54 -22.38
CA THR A 925 19.60 7.01 -23.76
C THR A 925 20.67 7.63 -24.66
N ALA A 926 21.13 8.84 -24.37
CA ALA A 926 22.20 9.49 -25.13
C ALA A 926 23.53 8.75 -24.98
N PHE A 927 23.83 8.25 -23.78
CA PHE A 927 25.03 7.45 -23.51
C PHE A 927 24.97 6.10 -24.19
N THR A 928 23.84 5.39 -24.08
CA THR A 928 23.67 4.07 -24.71
C THR A 928 23.66 4.14 -26.24
N ALA A 929 23.05 5.19 -26.83
CA ALA A 929 23.09 5.44 -28.27
C ALA A 929 24.50 5.77 -28.77
N SER A 930 25.23 6.63 -28.04
CA SER A 930 26.63 6.96 -28.34
C SER A 930 27.54 5.74 -28.24
N ALA A 931 27.37 4.91 -27.21
CA ALA A 931 28.11 3.66 -27.04
C ALA A 931 27.84 2.70 -28.21
N ARG A 932 26.57 2.56 -28.61
CA ARG A 932 26.18 1.74 -29.76
C ARG A 932 26.86 2.19 -31.05
N GLN A 933 26.91 3.49 -31.31
CA GLN A 933 27.60 4.02 -32.49
C GLN A 933 29.11 3.72 -32.48
N ARG A 934 29.74 3.70 -31.30
CA ARG A 934 31.18 3.50 -31.17
C ARG A 934 31.60 2.03 -31.17
N TYR A 935 30.81 1.15 -30.56
CA TYR A 935 31.23 -0.21 -30.26
C TYR A 935 30.53 -1.29 -31.08
N ALA A 936 29.32 -1.07 -31.61
CA ALA A 936 28.54 -2.13 -32.26
C ALA A 936 29.27 -2.84 -33.41
N ASP A 937 30.04 -2.10 -34.23
CA ASP A 937 30.78 -2.67 -35.35
C ASP A 937 32.04 -3.45 -34.91
N ALA A 938 32.71 -2.97 -33.86
CA ALA A 938 33.97 -3.54 -33.39
C ALA A 938 33.79 -4.68 -32.36
N TYR A 939 32.67 -4.67 -31.63
CA TYR A 939 32.40 -5.57 -30.52
C TYR A 939 30.94 -6.05 -30.58
N PRO A 940 30.63 -7.05 -31.45
CA PRO A 940 29.27 -7.53 -31.67
C PRO A 940 28.67 -8.30 -30.48
N PHE A 941 29.48 -8.62 -29.47
CA PHE A 941 29.05 -9.26 -28.22
C PHE A 941 28.61 -8.26 -27.14
N VAL A 942 28.54 -6.96 -27.49
CA VAL A 942 28.07 -5.90 -26.60
C VAL A 942 26.59 -5.61 -26.87
N ASP A 943 25.74 -5.72 -25.85
CA ASP A 943 24.37 -5.23 -25.86
C ASP A 943 24.22 -3.97 -24.98
N TYR A 944 23.10 -3.25 -25.19
CA TYR A 944 22.88 -1.93 -24.59
C TYR A 944 21.48 -1.88 -24.01
N GLY A 945 21.34 -1.35 -22.79
CA GLY A 945 20.04 -1.17 -22.14
C GLY A 945 20.04 -0.01 -21.16
N LEU A 946 18.85 0.36 -20.66
CA LEU A 946 18.73 1.33 -19.58
C LEU A 946 18.75 0.61 -18.23
N PHE A 947 19.35 1.23 -17.23
CA PHE A 947 19.27 0.76 -15.84
C PHE A 947 19.51 1.89 -14.86
N ASP A 948 18.54 2.13 -13.98
CA ASP A 948 18.69 3.01 -12.81
C ASP A 948 19.10 2.19 -11.59
N ILE A 949 20.22 2.56 -10.97
CA ILE A 949 20.77 1.89 -9.79
C ILE A 949 19.87 2.04 -8.55
N ASP A 950 19.03 3.08 -8.48
CA ASP A 950 18.07 3.28 -7.40
C ASP A 950 16.71 2.61 -7.67
N GLY A 951 16.49 2.10 -8.90
CA GLY A 951 15.28 1.45 -9.38
C GLY A 951 15.20 -0.06 -9.09
N ASP A 952 14.12 -0.70 -9.55
CA ASP A 952 13.97 -2.17 -9.53
C ASP A 952 14.62 -2.77 -10.79
N PRO A 953 15.66 -3.61 -10.67
CA PRO A 953 16.28 -4.22 -11.84
C PRO A 953 15.33 -5.06 -12.72
N ALA A 954 14.27 -5.65 -12.14
CA ALA A 954 13.30 -6.42 -12.91
C ALA A 954 12.52 -5.52 -13.89
N ALA A 955 12.21 -4.28 -13.50
CA ALA A 955 11.57 -3.28 -14.37
C ALA A 955 12.45 -2.90 -15.57
N HIS A 956 13.77 -3.10 -15.47
CA HIS A 956 14.76 -2.86 -16.54
C HIS A 956 15.16 -4.14 -17.30
N GLY A 957 14.42 -5.24 -17.11
CA GLY A 957 14.68 -6.51 -17.79
C GLY A 957 15.99 -7.19 -17.33
N LEU A 958 16.44 -6.92 -16.10
CA LEU A 958 17.59 -7.56 -15.47
C LEU A 958 17.11 -8.57 -14.43
N ALA A 959 17.24 -9.85 -14.76
CA ALA A 959 16.87 -10.94 -13.85
C ALA A 959 17.92 -11.14 -12.73
N PRO A 960 17.52 -11.62 -11.55
CA PRO A 960 18.47 -12.04 -10.52
C PRO A 960 19.50 -13.04 -11.08
N GLY A 961 20.79 -12.84 -10.76
CA GLY A 961 21.87 -13.69 -11.26
C GLY A 961 22.18 -13.58 -12.76
N CYS A 962 21.72 -12.53 -13.43
CA CYS A 962 21.96 -12.32 -14.87
C CYS A 962 23.42 -12.04 -15.23
N ALA A 963 24.25 -11.60 -14.28
CA ALA A 963 25.65 -11.26 -14.50
C ALA A 963 26.60 -12.18 -13.71
N ASP A 964 27.73 -12.55 -14.31
CA ASP A 964 28.85 -13.18 -13.61
C ASP A 964 29.81 -12.14 -13.02
N LEU A 965 29.84 -10.95 -13.62
CA LEU A 965 30.63 -9.81 -13.18
C LEU A 965 29.84 -8.51 -13.40
N VAL A 966 29.80 -7.63 -12.40
CA VAL A 966 29.21 -6.29 -12.50
C VAL A 966 30.34 -5.25 -12.38
N ILE A 967 30.32 -4.25 -13.24
CA ILE A 967 31.24 -3.10 -13.23
C ILE A 967 30.44 -1.85 -12.89
N GLY A 968 30.91 -1.05 -11.94
CA GLY A 968 30.37 0.29 -11.66
C GLY A 968 31.51 1.28 -11.54
N ALA A 969 31.50 2.37 -12.30
CA ALA A 969 32.59 3.35 -12.30
C ALA A 969 32.06 4.74 -12.01
N ASN A 970 32.35 5.26 -10.81
CA ASN A 970 31.91 6.54 -10.28
C ASN A 970 30.39 6.68 -10.37
N VAL A 971 29.67 5.68 -9.85
CA VAL A 971 28.21 5.60 -9.99
C VAL A 971 27.54 5.25 -8.66
N LEU A 972 28.08 4.30 -7.90
CA LEU A 972 27.40 3.82 -6.70
C LEU A 972 27.56 4.79 -5.52
N HIS A 973 28.55 5.69 -5.54
CA HIS A 973 28.63 6.75 -4.53
C HIS A 973 27.41 7.70 -4.56
N ASP A 974 26.78 7.85 -5.73
CA ASP A 974 25.60 8.70 -5.95
C ASP A 974 24.28 7.99 -5.61
N ALA A 975 24.31 6.72 -5.19
CA ALA A 975 23.11 6.00 -4.79
C ALA A 975 22.37 6.73 -3.66
N LYS A 976 21.05 6.93 -3.80
CA LYS A 976 20.22 7.60 -2.79
C LYS A 976 20.12 6.78 -1.49
N ASP A 977 20.07 5.45 -1.61
CA ASP A 977 20.17 4.49 -0.51
C ASP A 977 21.20 3.43 -0.87
N LEU A 978 22.43 3.64 -0.41
CA LEU A 978 23.54 2.79 -0.78
C LEU A 978 23.34 1.34 -0.35
N GLY A 979 22.76 1.10 0.83
CA GLY A 979 22.53 -0.25 1.35
C GLY A 979 21.55 -1.04 0.48
N ARG A 980 20.44 -0.41 0.07
CA ARG A 980 19.49 -1.01 -0.88
C ARG A 980 20.15 -1.28 -2.22
N THR A 981 20.80 -0.27 -2.80
CA THR A 981 21.41 -0.35 -4.13
C THR A 981 22.48 -1.44 -4.18
N LEU A 982 23.34 -1.56 -3.16
CA LEU A 982 24.31 -2.64 -3.06
C LEU A 982 23.65 -4.02 -2.97
N ARG A 983 22.55 -4.18 -2.23
CA ARG A 983 21.79 -5.45 -2.19
C ARG A 983 21.16 -5.79 -3.55
N SER A 984 20.63 -4.81 -4.27
CA SER A 984 20.11 -4.97 -5.63
C SER A 984 21.22 -5.40 -6.61
N VAL A 985 22.36 -4.71 -6.62
CA VAL A 985 23.53 -5.05 -7.44
C VAL A 985 24.06 -6.44 -7.11
N ARG A 986 24.14 -6.80 -5.83
CA ARG A 986 24.46 -8.18 -5.41
C ARG A 986 23.45 -9.19 -5.94
N GLY A 987 22.17 -8.81 -6.02
CA GLY A 987 21.10 -9.63 -6.60
C GLY A 987 21.27 -9.94 -8.08
N LEU A 988 21.91 -9.05 -8.83
CA LEU A 988 22.21 -9.25 -10.25
C LEU A 988 23.36 -10.24 -10.48
N LEU A 989 24.22 -10.44 -9.48
CA LEU A 989 25.35 -11.35 -9.58
C LEU A 989 24.93 -12.80 -9.36
N ALA A 990 25.42 -13.69 -10.22
CA ALA A 990 25.37 -15.13 -10.02
C ALA A 990 26.16 -15.53 -8.76
N PRO A 991 25.89 -16.70 -8.15
CA PRO A 991 26.66 -17.19 -7.02
C PRO A 991 28.17 -17.19 -7.30
N GLY A 992 28.94 -16.56 -6.41
CA GLY A 992 30.39 -16.38 -6.58
C GLY A 992 30.83 -15.38 -7.65
N GLY A 993 29.89 -14.61 -8.24
CA GLY A 993 30.18 -13.52 -9.17
C GLY A 993 30.89 -12.34 -8.50
N LEU A 994 31.52 -11.47 -9.29
CA LEU A 994 32.32 -10.35 -8.78
C LEU A 994 31.72 -8.97 -9.10
N LEU A 995 31.78 -8.07 -8.14
CA LEU A 995 31.59 -6.64 -8.32
C LEU A 995 32.96 -5.97 -8.43
N VAL A 996 33.18 -5.18 -9.49
CA VAL A 996 34.37 -4.35 -9.69
C VAL A 996 33.94 -2.89 -9.73
N LEU A 997 34.34 -2.10 -8.75
CA LEU A 997 34.00 -0.70 -8.65
C LEU A 997 35.21 0.20 -8.86
N ILE A 998 35.02 1.33 -9.52
CA ILE A 998 35.93 2.47 -9.47
C ILE A 998 35.18 3.56 -8.71
N GLU A 999 35.61 3.96 -7.54
CA GLU A 999 34.88 4.96 -6.75
C GLU A 999 35.81 6.03 -6.17
N GLY A 1000 35.27 7.24 -6.03
CA GLY A 1000 35.88 8.30 -5.27
C GLY A 1000 35.92 7.91 -3.80
N THR A 1001 37.10 7.97 -3.19
CA THR A 1001 37.29 7.58 -1.78
C THR A 1001 37.92 8.66 -0.91
N VAL A 1002 38.09 9.86 -1.46
CA VAL A 1002 38.60 11.02 -0.72
C VAL A 1002 37.62 12.16 -0.95
N ASN A 1003 37.09 12.71 0.13
CA ASN A 1003 36.18 13.85 0.07
C ASN A 1003 37.02 15.13 -0.15
N SER A 1004 37.15 15.55 -1.41
CA SER A 1004 37.93 16.71 -1.82
C SER A 1004 37.06 17.98 -1.87
N PRO A 1005 37.47 19.10 -1.25
CA PRO A 1005 36.81 20.39 -1.39
C PRO A 1005 36.64 20.84 -2.85
N LEU A 1006 37.51 20.39 -3.76
CA LEU A 1006 37.40 20.68 -5.19
C LEU A 1006 36.12 20.07 -5.80
N ASN A 1007 35.74 18.86 -5.38
CA ASN A 1007 34.52 18.19 -5.87
C ASN A 1007 33.27 18.99 -5.48
N MET A 1008 33.27 19.56 -4.28
CA MET A 1008 32.17 20.35 -3.74
C MET A 1008 31.91 21.66 -4.50
N VAL A 1009 32.92 22.16 -5.21
CA VAL A 1009 32.81 23.35 -6.07
C VAL A 1009 32.77 22.99 -7.56
N SER A 1010 32.64 21.72 -7.91
CA SER A 1010 32.61 21.26 -9.31
C SER A 1010 31.57 20.17 -9.54
N PHE A 1011 31.90 18.91 -9.26
CA PHE A 1011 31.06 17.73 -9.53
C PHE A 1011 29.84 17.63 -8.63
N ALA A 1012 29.87 18.25 -7.46
CA ALA A 1012 28.74 18.26 -6.52
C ALA A 1012 27.42 18.80 -7.10
N PHE A 1013 27.52 19.61 -8.17
CA PHE A 1013 26.37 20.13 -8.87
C PHE A 1013 25.69 19.11 -9.81
N LEU A 1014 26.39 18.02 -10.14
CA LEU A 1014 25.96 16.93 -11.01
C LEU A 1014 25.57 15.69 -10.20
N GLU A 1015 26.35 15.34 -9.19
CA GLU A 1015 26.26 14.09 -8.40
C GLU A 1015 25.46 14.26 -7.09
N GLY A 1016 24.48 15.18 -7.08
CA GLY A 1016 23.50 15.28 -5.99
C GLY A 1016 24.06 15.40 -4.56
N PHE A 1017 25.20 16.08 -4.33
CA PHE A 1017 25.89 16.11 -3.03
C PHE A 1017 24.98 16.68 -1.93
N GLY A 1018 24.35 15.78 -1.16
CA GLY A 1018 23.39 16.10 -0.10
C GLY A 1018 21.99 15.49 -0.25
N ASN A 1019 21.72 14.72 -1.30
CA ASN A 1019 20.42 14.06 -1.56
C ASN A 1019 20.39 12.56 -1.13
N TYR A 1020 21.16 12.18 -0.11
CA TYR A 1020 21.17 10.82 0.43
C TYR A 1020 20.06 10.59 1.46
N GLN A 1021 19.49 9.39 1.46
CA GLN A 1021 18.47 8.95 2.44
C GLN A 1021 19.03 7.97 3.48
N ASP A 1022 20.25 7.49 3.28
CA ASP A 1022 20.95 6.64 4.24
C ASP A 1022 21.70 7.43 5.31
N GLN A 1023 22.38 6.73 6.22
CA GLN A 1023 23.05 7.33 7.38
C GLN A 1023 24.44 7.90 7.08
N ARG A 1024 24.86 8.04 5.82
CA ARG A 1024 26.19 8.57 5.50
C ARG A 1024 26.28 10.05 5.86
N GLU A 1025 27.28 10.41 6.69
CA GLU A 1025 27.58 11.80 7.03
C GLU A 1025 28.35 12.54 5.91
N ALA A 1026 29.00 11.79 5.02
CA ALA A 1026 29.80 12.29 3.91
C ALA A 1026 29.42 11.61 2.58
N THR A 1027 29.51 12.36 1.48
CA THR A 1027 29.17 11.91 0.12
C THR A 1027 30.04 10.75 -0.37
N LEU A 1028 31.36 10.88 -0.27
CA LEU A 1028 32.31 9.85 -0.71
C LEU A 1028 32.81 9.06 0.49
N LEU A 1029 32.79 7.73 0.37
CA LEU A 1029 33.26 6.81 1.39
C LEU A 1029 34.74 6.51 1.22
N SER A 1030 35.50 6.51 2.31
CA SER A 1030 36.85 5.97 2.33
C SER A 1030 36.86 4.48 1.96
N VAL A 1031 38.03 3.95 1.57
CA VAL A 1031 38.17 2.52 1.25
C VAL A 1031 37.65 1.60 2.36
N PRO A 1032 37.98 1.82 3.66
CA PRO A 1032 37.41 1.01 4.74
C PRO A 1032 35.89 1.10 4.86
N GLU A 1033 35.30 2.30 4.70
CA GLU A 1033 33.84 2.48 4.76
C GLU A 1033 33.14 1.78 3.59
N TRP A 1034 33.71 1.83 2.38
CA TRP A 1034 33.21 1.03 1.26
C TRP A 1034 33.24 -0.47 1.54
N GLN A 1035 34.33 -0.97 2.14
CA GLN A 1035 34.45 -2.39 2.51
C GLN A 1035 33.40 -2.79 3.55
N GLU A 1036 33.12 -1.92 4.51
CA GLU A 1036 32.07 -2.12 5.51
C GLU A 1036 30.69 -2.16 4.86
N GLN A 1037 30.35 -1.19 3.99
CA GLN A 1037 29.07 -1.14 3.30
C GLN A 1037 28.84 -2.35 2.38
N LEU A 1038 29.88 -2.77 1.64
CA LEU A 1038 29.82 -3.98 0.82
C LEU A 1038 29.59 -5.23 1.69
N THR A 1039 30.26 -5.33 2.83
CA THR A 1039 30.08 -6.46 3.75
C THR A 1039 28.69 -6.45 4.39
N ALA A 1040 28.19 -5.28 4.80
CA ALA A 1040 26.84 -5.10 5.34
C ALA A 1040 25.74 -5.41 4.31
N ALA A 1041 26.00 -5.14 3.03
CA ALA A 1041 25.14 -5.55 1.92
C ALA A 1041 25.27 -7.05 1.57
N GLY A 1042 26.10 -7.80 2.31
CA GLY A 1042 26.27 -9.24 2.18
C GLY A 1042 27.17 -9.68 1.03
N PHE A 1043 28.03 -8.79 0.53
CA PHE A 1043 29.20 -9.22 -0.23
C PHE A 1043 30.26 -9.82 0.69
N THR A 1044 31.16 -10.60 0.11
CA THR A 1044 32.31 -11.19 0.78
C THR A 1044 33.60 -10.70 0.14
N ARG A 1045 34.71 -10.77 0.88
CA ARG A 1045 36.07 -10.48 0.38
C ARG A 1045 36.30 -9.06 -0.16
N ALA A 1046 35.51 -8.07 0.27
CA ALA A 1046 35.68 -6.68 -0.16
C ALA A 1046 37.13 -6.17 0.06
N ALA A 1047 37.80 -5.75 -1.01
CA ALA A 1047 39.21 -5.35 -1.01
C ALA A 1047 39.50 -4.29 -2.09
N SER A 1048 40.60 -3.54 -1.96
CA SER A 1048 41.03 -2.54 -2.94
C SER A 1048 42.34 -2.92 -3.66
N ALA A 1049 42.55 -2.31 -4.84
CA ALA A 1049 43.82 -2.33 -5.56
C ALA A 1049 44.24 -0.89 -5.94
N PRO A 1050 45.31 -0.31 -5.35
CA PRO A 1050 46.23 -0.90 -4.36
C PRO A 1050 45.68 -0.90 -2.93
N GLU A 1051 46.33 -1.67 -2.06
CA GLU A 1051 46.10 -1.67 -0.60
C GLU A 1051 47.18 -0.82 0.06
N GLY A 1052 46.80 0.33 0.63
CA GLY A 1052 47.66 1.17 1.47
C GLY A 1052 48.93 1.76 0.82
N ALA A 1053 48.94 2.09 -0.48
CA ALA A 1053 50.12 2.62 -1.18
C ALA A 1053 50.12 4.16 -1.29
N PRO A 1054 50.99 4.89 -0.57
CA PRO A 1054 50.97 6.36 -0.50
C PRO A 1054 51.30 7.10 -1.81
N ALA A 1055 51.77 6.40 -2.84
CA ALA A 1055 52.06 6.99 -4.14
C ALA A 1055 50.79 7.24 -5.00
N VAL A 1056 49.68 6.57 -4.67
CA VAL A 1056 48.40 6.59 -5.40
C VAL A 1056 47.31 7.38 -4.64
N ASP A 1057 47.54 7.69 -3.35
CA ASP A 1057 46.62 8.47 -2.49
C ASP A 1057 46.24 9.85 -3.06
N ALA A 1058 47.05 10.41 -3.97
CA ALA A 1058 46.79 11.70 -4.60
C ALA A 1058 45.75 11.64 -5.75
N LEU A 1059 45.20 10.46 -6.07
CA LEU A 1059 44.28 10.27 -7.21
C LEU A 1059 42.80 10.24 -6.80
N VAL A 1060 42.46 10.42 -5.52
CA VAL A 1060 41.09 10.61 -4.98
C VAL A 1060 40.13 9.42 -5.21
N GLN A 1061 40.50 8.41 -6.01
CA GLN A 1061 39.68 7.28 -6.47
C GLN A 1061 40.42 5.93 -6.38
N HIS A 1062 39.70 4.84 -6.08
CA HIS A 1062 40.23 3.48 -5.95
C HIS A 1062 39.41 2.44 -6.71
N VAL A 1063 40.06 1.33 -7.10
CA VAL A 1063 39.37 0.14 -7.61
C VAL A 1063 39.05 -0.81 -6.44
N LEU A 1064 37.77 -1.06 -6.20
CA LEU A 1064 37.25 -1.97 -5.18
C LEU A 1064 36.74 -3.25 -5.85
N ILE A 1065 36.97 -4.39 -5.21
CA ILE A 1065 36.53 -5.70 -5.70
C ILE A 1065 35.86 -6.44 -4.56
N ALA A 1066 34.67 -7.00 -4.82
CA ALA A 1066 33.91 -7.78 -3.85
C ALA A 1066 33.22 -8.97 -4.53
N ALA A 1067 32.95 -10.03 -3.79
CA ALA A 1067 32.34 -11.26 -4.30
C ALA A 1067 30.94 -11.49 -3.74
N ALA A 1068 30.00 -11.90 -4.59
CA ALA A 1068 28.71 -12.43 -4.15
C ALA A 1068 28.90 -13.77 -3.41
N PRO A 1069 28.03 -14.13 -2.45
CA PRO A 1069 28.14 -15.40 -1.72
C PRO A 1069 28.01 -16.61 -2.67
N ALA A 1070 28.68 -17.72 -2.32
CA ALA A 1070 28.78 -18.91 -3.16
C ALA A 1070 27.50 -19.79 -3.19
N GLY A 1071 26.53 -19.57 -2.29
CA GLY A 1071 25.27 -20.30 -2.24
C GLY A 1071 24.08 -19.34 -2.23
N ARG A 1072 23.21 -19.43 -3.24
CA ARG A 1072 21.92 -18.74 -3.28
C ARG A 1072 20.92 -19.50 -4.16
N ALA A 1073 19.70 -19.73 -3.67
CA ALA A 1073 18.56 -20.07 -4.53
C ALA A 1073 18.06 -18.79 -5.21
N ALA A 1074 18.06 -18.75 -6.54
CA ALA A 1074 17.40 -17.69 -7.30
C ALA A 1074 15.94 -18.10 -7.54
N LEU A 1075 15.00 -17.18 -7.28
CA LEU A 1075 13.59 -17.34 -7.62
C LEU A 1075 13.31 -16.62 -8.94
N ASP A 1076 12.77 -17.35 -9.92
CA ASP A 1076 12.23 -16.76 -11.15
C ASP A 1076 10.81 -16.27 -10.91
N THR A 1077 10.67 -14.97 -10.57
CA THR A 1077 9.39 -14.36 -10.25
C THR A 1077 8.43 -14.32 -11.45
N ALA A 1078 8.93 -14.25 -12.68
CA ALA A 1078 8.12 -14.27 -13.88
C ALA A 1078 7.56 -15.67 -14.17
N ALA A 1079 8.35 -16.73 -13.92
CA ALA A 1079 7.84 -18.11 -13.93
C ALA A 1079 6.78 -18.30 -12.84
N LEU A 1080 7.04 -17.84 -11.61
CA LEU A 1080 6.07 -17.93 -10.51
C LEU A 1080 4.74 -17.24 -10.85
N HIS A 1081 4.77 -16.02 -11.42
CA HIS A 1081 3.55 -15.32 -11.81
C HIS A 1081 2.73 -16.10 -12.85
N ARG A 1082 3.39 -16.64 -13.90
CA ARG A 1082 2.71 -17.47 -14.91
C ARG A 1082 2.09 -18.73 -14.30
N GLU A 1083 2.85 -19.45 -13.47
CA GLU A 1083 2.35 -20.66 -12.81
C GLU A 1083 1.18 -20.37 -11.85
N LEU A 1084 1.21 -19.22 -11.17
CA LEU A 1084 0.08 -18.79 -10.33
C LEU A 1084 -1.16 -18.53 -11.18
N GLY A 1085 -1.00 -17.91 -12.36
CA GLY A 1085 -2.08 -17.65 -13.31
C GLY A 1085 -2.78 -18.91 -13.83
N GLU A 1086 -2.15 -20.09 -13.74
CA GLU A 1086 -2.78 -21.37 -14.09
C GLU A 1086 -3.72 -21.91 -12.99
N LEU A 1087 -3.63 -21.36 -11.77
CA LEU A 1087 -4.29 -21.91 -10.57
C LEU A 1087 -5.22 -20.91 -9.89
N LEU A 1088 -4.90 -19.62 -9.98
CA LEU A 1088 -5.60 -18.54 -9.31
C LEU A 1088 -6.22 -17.59 -10.36
N PRO A 1089 -7.41 -17.05 -10.11
CA PRO A 1089 -7.97 -15.97 -10.93
C PRO A 1089 -7.05 -14.74 -10.96
N ASP A 1090 -7.12 -13.96 -12.05
CA ASP A 1090 -6.28 -12.76 -12.28
C ASP A 1090 -6.29 -11.77 -11.12
N TYR A 1091 -7.44 -11.54 -10.49
CA TYR A 1091 -7.57 -10.60 -9.37
C TYR A 1091 -6.84 -11.05 -8.09
N MET A 1092 -6.41 -12.31 -8.01
CA MET A 1092 -5.61 -12.86 -6.91
C MET A 1092 -4.11 -12.89 -7.22
N LEU A 1093 -3.69 -12.52 -8.43
CA LEU A 1093 -2.28 -12.52 -8.79
C LEU A 1093 -1.56 -11.31 -8.17
N PRO A 1094 -0.42 -11.53 -7.48
CA PRO A 1094 0.45 -10.44 -7.05
C PRO A 1094 0.90 -9.58 -8.23
N HIS A 1095 0.85 -8.27 -8.05
CA HIS A 1095 1.34 -7.27 -9.01
C HIS A 1095 2.86 -7.12 -8.90
N HIS A 1096 3.41 -7.37 -7.70
CA HIS A 1096 4.83 -7.25 -7.40
C HIS A 1096 5.34 -8.50 -6.66
N TYR A 1097 6.58 -8.89 -6.91
CA TYR A 1097 7.25 -10.00 -6.23
C TYR A 1097 8.60 -9.52 -5.68
N LEU A 1098 8.69 -9.37 -4.36
CA LEU A 1098 9.88 -8.95 -3.65
C LEU A 1098 10.56 -10.16 -3.02
N VAL A 1099 11.74 -10.54 -3.51
CA VAL A 1099 12.53 -11.63 -2.95
C VAL A 1099 13.34 -11.11 -1.76
N LEU A 1100 13.12 -11.69 -0.59
CA LEU A 1100 13.76 -11.35 0.67
C LEU A 1100 14.91 -12.32 0.97
N ASP A 1101 15.93 -11.87 1.68
CA ASP A 1101 16.97 -12.74 2.22
C ASP A 1101 16.62 -13.27 3.63
N GLU A 1102 15.80 -12.53 4.37
CA GLU A 1102 15.26 -12.92 5.67
C GLU A 1102 13.89 -12.26 5.91
N LEU A 1103 13.07 -12.87 6.76
CA LEU A 1103 11.80 -12.28 7.19
C LEU A 1103 12.05 -11.29 8.33
N PRO A 1104 11.54 -10.05 8.25
CA PRO A 1104 11.62 -9.13 9.38
C PRO A 1104 10.81 -9.70 10.55
N LEU A 1105 11.41 -9.76 11.74
CA LEU A 1105 10.77 -10.30 12.94
C LEU A 1105 10.56 -9.18 13.98
N SER A 1106 9.38 -9.17 14.59
CA SER A 1106 9.07 -8.39 15.79
C SER A 1106 9.91 -8.87 16.99
N ALA A 1107 9.96 -8.06 18.06
CA ALA A 1107 10.63 -8.42 19.31
C ALA A 1107 10.15 -9.75 19.93
N ASN A 1108 8.96 -10.23 19.55
CA ASN A 1108 8.37 -11.49 19.99
C ASN A 1108 8.64 -12.67 19.02
N GLY A 1109 9.49 -12.49 17.99
CA GLY A 1109 9.84 -13.54 17.03
C GLY A 1109 8.76 -13.88 16.00
N LYS A 1110 7.69 -13.07 15.90
CA LYS A 1110 6.69 -13.16 14.82
C LYS A 1110 7.07 -12.24 13.67
N VAL A 1111 6.68 -12.57 12.44
CA VAL A 1111 6.93 -11.70 11.27
C VAL A 1111 6.32 -10.32 11.48
N ASP A 1112 7.14 -9.29 11.37
CA ASP A 1112 6.72 -7.90 11.39
C ASP A 1112 6.31 -7.46 9.99
N ARG A 1113 5.00 -7.50 9.71
CA ARG A 1113 4.46 -7.11 8.41
C ARG A 1113 4.60 -5.62 8.10
N SER A 1114 4.76 -4.78 9.11
CA SER A 1114 4.95 -3.33 8.92
C SER A 1114 6.37 -2.98 8.47
N ALA A 1115 7.32 -3.88 8.73
CA ALA A 1115 8.70 -3.78 8.31
C ALA A 1115 8.98 -4.49 6.97
N LEU A 1116 7.96 -5.07 6.32
CA LEU A 1116 8.11 -5.62 4.97
C LEU A 1116 8.35 -4.50 3.96
N PRO A 1117 9.26 -4.69 2.98
CA PRO A 1117 9.57 -3.65 2.00
C PRO A 1117 8.38 -3.35 1.10
N SER A 1118 8.18 -2.06 0.80
CA SER A 1118 7.21 -1.61 -0.21
C SER A 1118 7.86 -1.58 -1.60
N PRO A 1119 7.15 -1.98 -2.68
CA PRO A 1119 7.62 -1.73 -4.05
C PRO A 1119 7.62 -0.23 -4.41
N TRP A 1120 6.93 0.61 -3.63
CA TRP A 1120 6.79 2.03 -3.89
C TRP A 1120 7.78 2.86 -3.06
N ARG A 1121 8.35 3.91 -3.65
CA ARG A 1121 8.95 5.02 -2.90
C ARG A 1121 8.27 6.34 -3.26
N GLU A 1122 8.13 7.20 -2.27
CA GLU A 1122 7.90 8.64 -2.45
C GLU A 1122 9.10 9.23 -3.21
N THR A 1123 9.00 9.33 -4.53
CA THR A 1123 9.85 10.22 -5.29
C THR A 1123 9.33 11.65 -5.10
N ALA A 1124 10.10 12.47 -4.36
CA ALA A 1124 9.98 13.91 -4.54
C ALA A 1124 10.26 14.23 -6.01
N PRO A 1125 9.48 15.10 -6.67
CA PRO A 1125 9.67 15.39 -8.08
C PRO A 1125 11.01 16.11 -8.29
N GLU A 1126 12.00 15.41 -8.84
CA GLU A 1126 13.11 16.04 -9.56
C GLU A 1126 12.59 16.58 -10.91
N GLU A 1127 13.26 17.58 -11.50
CA GLU A 1127 12.83 18.28 -12.73
C GLU A 1127 12.52 17.30 -13.87
N ARG A 1128 11.23 17.00 -14.08
CA ARG A 1128 10.71 16.07 -15.08
C ARG A 1128 11.02 16.57 -16.50
N GLU A 1129 11.52 15.69 -17.36
CA GLU A 1129 11.93 16.04 -18.71
C GLU A 1129 10.74 16.40 -19.61
N SER A 1130 10.73 17.62 -20.15
CA SER A 1130 9.70 18.05 -21.10
C SER A 1130 9.94 17.46 -22.51
N PRO A 1131 8.89 17.24 -23.32
CA PRO A 1131 9.03 16.76 -24.70
C PRO A 1131 9.96 17.63 -25.55
N GLN A 1132 10.85 17.00 -26.32
CA GLN A 1132 11.84 17.68 -27.16
C GLN A 1132 11.53 17.57 -28.67
N SER A 1133 10.74 16.58 -29.08
CA SER A 1133 10.32 16.40 -30.48
C SER A 1133 8.80 16.57 -30.66
N ALA A 1134 8.34 16.86 -31.88
CA ALA A 1134 6.91 16.97 -32.19
C ALA A 1134 6.16 15.64 -31.96
N LEU A 1135 6.84 14.51 -32.17
CA LEU A 1135 6.31 13.18 -31.90
C LEU A 1135 6.21 12.90 -30.40
N GLU A 1136 7.24 13.24 -29.61
CA GLU A 1136 7.18 13.17 -28.16
C GLU A 1136 6.10 14.10 -27.59
N GLN A 1137 5.96 15.31 -28.11
CA GLN A 1137 4.91 16.24 -27.70
C GLN A 1137 3.54 15.60 -27.93
N ARG A 1138 3.35 14.93 -29.07
CA ARG A 1138 2.09 14.26 -29.38
C ARG A 1138 1.84 13.03 -28.52
N LEU A 1139 2.87 12.22 -28.28
CA LEU A 1139 2.78 11.06 -27.39
C LEU A 1139 2.54 11.48 -25.95
N PHE A 1140 3.16 12.57 -25.50
CA PHE A 1140 2.94 13.18 -24.20
C PHE A 1140 1.49 13.63 -24.03
N GLU A 1141 0.89 14.26 -25.04
CA GLU A 1141 -0.53 14.58 -25.04
C GLU A 1141 -1.41 13.33 -25.00
N ILE A 1142 -1.08 12.31 -25.80
CA ILE A 1142 -1.82 11.03 -25.84
C ILE A 1142 -1.78 10.34 -24.47
N TRP A 1143 -0.62 10.26 -23.85
CA TRP A 1143 -0.42 9.68 -22.53
C TRP A 1143 -1.06 10.53 -21.45
N SER A 1144 -0.96 11.86 -21.54
CA SER A 1144 -1.51 12.75 -20.52
C SER A 1144 -3.03 12.62 -20.46
N GLU A 1145 -3.66 12.51 -21.62
CA GLU A 1145 -5.10 12.28 -21.73
C GLU A 1145 -5.49 10.86 -21.32
N ALA A 1146 -4.69 9.84 -21.67
CA ALA A 1146 -4.98 8.45 -21.32
C ALA A 1146 -4.82 8.17 -19.82
N LEU A 1147 -3.80 8.74 -19.18
CA LEU A 1147 -3.47 8.59 -17.76
C LEU A 1147 -4.18 9.62 -16.87
N GLY A 1148 -4.83 10.64 -17.47
CA GLY A 1148 -5.57 11.67 -16.74
C GLY A 1148 -4.69 12.61 -15.90
N ARG A 1149 -3.41 12.70 -16.23
CA ARG A 1149 -2.39 13.48 -15.51
C ARG A 1149 -1.33 13.98 -16.49
N ASN A 1150 -0.62 15.05 -16.17
CA ASN A 1150 0.43 15.63 -17.03
C ASN A 1150 1.68 16.00 -16.23
N ASP A 1151 1.77 15.52 -15.00
CA ASP A 1151 2.85 15.74 -14.06
C ASP A 1151 3.91 14.66 -14.21
N PHE A 1152 4.24 14.26 -15.43
CA PHE A 1152 5.30 13.32 -15.74
C PHE A 1152 6.20 13.88 -16.83
N GLY A 1153 7.39 13.32 -17.01
CA GLY A 1153 8.32 13.63 -18.07
C GLY A 1153 8.31 12.60 -19.19
N VAL A 1154 8.99 12.88 -20.30
CA VAL A 1154 9.06 11.95 -21.43
C VAL A 1154 9.85 10.66 -21.15
N ALA A 1155 10.68 10.67 -20.10
CA ALA A 1155 11.45 9.54 -19.62
C ALA A 1155 10.75 8.73 -18.52
N ASP A 1156 9.60 9.19 -18.03
CA ASP A 1156 8.89 8.49 -16.96
C ASP A 1156 8.21 7.23 -17.52
N ASN A 1157 8.38 6.12 -16.79
CA ASN A 1157 7.88 4.82 -17.22
C ASN A 1157 6.35 4.74 -17.10
N PHE A 1158 5.71 4.31 -18.17
CA PHE A 1158 4.28 4.11 -18.33
C PHE A 1158 3.64 3.40 -17.14
N PHE A 1159 4.25 2.32 -16.65
CA PHE A 1159 3.71 1.53 -15.55
C PHE A 1159 3.87 2.23 -14.20
N ASP A 1160 4.99 2.91 -13.98
CA ASP A 1160 5.24 3.71 -12.78
C ASP A 1160 4.30 4.91 -12.69
N LEU A 1161 3.91 5.45 -13.85
CA LEU A 1161 2.89 6.48 -13.98
C LEU A 1161 1.46 5.99 -13.72
N GLY A 1162 1.27 4.67 -13.52
CA GLY A 1162 -0.04 4.06 -13.33
C GLY A 1162 -0.66 3.45 -14.57
N GLY A 1163 0.11 3.35 -15.65
CA GLY A 1163 -0.26 2.65 -16.88
C GLY A 1163 -0.55 1.19 -16.62
N ASP A 1164 -1.64 0.70 -17.19
CA ASP A 1164 -2.04 -0.71 -17.15
C ASP A 1164 -2.46 -1.14 -18.56
N SER A 1165 -2.89 -2.39 -18.72
CA SER A 1165 -3.35 -2.91 -20.02
C SER A 1165 -4.51 -2.10 -20.60
N LEU A 1166 -5.32 -1.43 -19.78
CA LEU A 1166 -6.42 -0.59 -20.25
C LEU A 1166 -5.91 0.77 -20.75
N HIS A 1167 -4.99 1.41 -20.03
CA HIS A 1167 -4.29 2.60 -20.51
C HIS A 1167 -3.50 2.29 -21.80
N ALA A 1168 -2.90 1.10 -21.88
CA ALA A 1168 -2.15 0.66 -23.05
C ALA A 1168 -3.06 0.54 -24.27
N VAL A 1169 -4.21 -0.12 -24.12
CA VAL A 1169 -5.22 -0.27 -25.19
C VAL A 1169 -5.75 1.11 -25.63
N ARG A 1170 -5.98 2.05 -24.71
CA ARG A 1170 -6.40 3.42 -25.03
C ARG A 1170 -5.34 4.19 -25.82
N ILE A 1171 -4.10 4.17 -25.35
CA ILE A 1171 -2.96 4.79 -26.01
C ILE A 1171 -2.83 4.22 -27.41
N ILE A 1172 -2.81 2.89 -27.56
CA ILE A 1172 -2.71 2.20 -28.86
C ILE A 1172 -3.86 2.55 -29.78
N GLY A 1173 -5.10 2.58 -29.27
CA GLY A 1173 -6.27 2.98 -30.04
C GLY A 1173 -6.09 4.36 -30.67
N ARG A 1174 -5.51 5.30 -29.90
CA ARG A 1174 -5.18 6.65 -30.40
C ARG A 1174 -3.98 6.68 -31.32
N LEU A 1175 -2.93 5.91 -31.04
CA LEU A 1175 -1.79 5.77 -31.97
C LEU A 1175 -2.23 5.24 -33.33
N ARG A 1176 -3.19 4.30 -33.37
CA ARG A 1176 -3.80 3.83 -34.63
C ARG A 1176 -4.59 4.92 -35.33
N ALA A 1177 -5.45 5.61 -34.60
CA ALA A 1177 -6.35 6.61 -35.16
C ALA A 1177 -5.62 7.88 -35.64
N GLU A 1178 -4.57 8.29 -34.95
CA GLU A 1178 -3.93 9.60 -35.12
C GLU A 1178 -2.54 9.52 -35.75
N LEU A 1179 -1.79 8.44 -35.50
CA LEU A 1179 -0.42 8.24 -36.00
C LEU A 1179 -0.30 7.06 -36.97
N GLY A 1180 -1.43 6.45 -37.38
CA GLY A 1180 -1.47 5.44 -38.44
C GLY A 1180 -0.84 4.09 -38.08
N LEU A 1181 -0.77 3.72 -36.80
CA LEU A 1181 -0.22 2.44 -36.35
C LEU A 1181 -0.94 1.24 -37.00
N THR A 1182 -0.20 0.31 -37.63
CA THR A 1182 -0.78 -0.80 -38.45
C THR A 1182 -0.73 -2.18 -37.79
N GLN A 1183 -0.05 -2.33 -36.65
CA GLN A 1183 0.11 -3.59 -35.91
C GLN A 1183 -1.23 -4.07 -35.32
N SER A 1184 -1.35 -5.38 -35.09
CA SER A 1184 -2.50 -5.99 -34.40
C SER A 1184 -2.55 -5.63 -32.91
N GLY A 1185 -3.69 -5.86 -32.24
CA GLY A 1185 -3.95 -5.49 -30.84
C GLY A 1185 -2.80 -5.87 -29.90
N ASP A 1186 -2.44 -7.14 -29.93
CA ASP A 1186 -1.47 -7.73 -29.03
C ASP A 1186 -0.03 -7.26 -29.35
N GLU A 1187 0.34 -7.17 -30.63
CA GLU A 1187 1.67 -6.68 -31.07
C GLU A 1187 1.92 -5.20 -30.70
N ALA A 1188 0.87 -4.38 -30.68
CA ALA A 1188 0.96 -2.98 -30.29
C ALA A 1188 1.06 -2.80 -28.78
N VAL A 1189 0.43 -3.71 -28.00
CA VAL A 1189 0.59 -3.76 -26.55
C VAL A 1189 2.01 -4.19 -26.22
N ASP A 1190 2.52 -5.23 -26.86
CA ASP A 1190 3.91 -5.64 -26.73
C ASP A 1190 4.87 -4.49 -27.06
N MET A 1191 4.58 -3.68 -28.09
CA MET A 1191 5.40 -2.49 -28.42
C MET A 1191 5.48 -1.47 -27.28
N LEU A 1192 4.35 -1.14 -26.65
CA LEU A 1192 4.32 -0.21 -25.50
C LEU A 1192 5.03 -0.82 -24.28
N PHE A 1193 4.93 -2.12 -24.09
CA PHE A 1193 5.59 -2.83 -22.99
C PHE A 1193 7.12 -2.92 -23.21
N GLN A 1194 7.57 -2.99 -24.45
CA GLN A 1194 8.98 -3.00 -24.84
C GLN A 1194 9.58 -1.60 -24.91
N ALA A 1195 8.76 -0.56 -25.07
CA ALA A 1195 9.14 0.85 -25.08
C ALA A 1195 8.24 1.66 -24.13
N PRO A 1196 8.37 1.45 -22.81
CA PRO A 1196 7.43 1.95 -21.82
C PRO A 1196 7.65 3.41 -21.44
N THR A 1197 8.38 4.22 -22.20
CA THR A 1197 8.45 5.69 -22.00
C THR A 1197 8.05 6.42 -23.26
N ILE A 1198 7.66 7.70 -23.15
CA ILE A 1198 7.33 8.53 -24.33
C ILE A 1198 8.54 8.69 -25.24
N ALA A 1199 9.73 8.85 -24.66
CA ALA A 1199 10.97 8.98 -25.41
C ALA A 1199 11.31 7.68 -26.18
N GLU A 1200 11.18 6.51 -25.56
CA GLU A 1200 11.43 5.22 -26.22
C GLU A 1200 10.37 4.91 -27.28
N LEU A 1201 9.10 5.15 -26.98
CA LEU A 1201 8.01 4.94 -27.93
C LEU A 1201 8.14 5.88 -29.14
N ALA A 1202 8.54 7.14 -28.90
CA ALA A 1202 8.86 8.08 -29.98
C ALA A 1202 10.00 7.55 -30.85
N ALA A 1203 11.06 7.01 -30.25
CA ALA A 1203 12.19 6.45 -30.98
C ALA A 1203 11.79 5.23 -31.83
N VAL A 1204 10.98 4.32 -31.28
CA VAL A 1204 10.45 3.15 -32.00
C VAL A 1204 9.57 3.54 -33.19
N LEU A 1205 8.82 4.63 -33.05
CA LEU A 1205 7.93 5.15 -34.09
C LEU A 1205 8.66 6.02 -35.13
N ALA A 1206 9.74 6.72 -34.74
CA ALA A 1206 10.52 7.60 -35.62
C ALA A 1206 11.31 6.85 -36.69
N ASP A 1207 11.70 5.59 -36.44
CA ASP A 1207 12.45 4.76 -37.38
C ASP A 1207 11.58 4.14 -38.50
N ARG A 1208 10.32 4.58 -38.62
CA ARG A 1208 9.34 4.02 -39.55
C ARG A 1208 8.87 5.06 -40.59
N PRO A 1209 8.96 4.77 -41.91
CA PRO A 1209 8.86 5.78 -42.97
C PRO A 1209 7.52 6.52 -43.13
N GLU A 1210 6.50 6.22 -42.34
CA GLU A 1210 5.14 6.74 -42.52
C GLU A 1210 4.63 7.65 -41.39
N ALA A 1211 5.38 7.80 -40.27
CA ALA A 1211 4.98 8.65 -39.14
C ALA A 1211 5.37 10.14 -39.29
N ALA A 1212 6.07 10.51 -40.36
CA ALA A 1212 6.54 11.88 -40.63
C ALA A 1212 5.57 12.72 -41.50
N ARG A 1213 4.26 12.41 -41.51
CA ARG A 1213 3.25 13.18 -42.26
C ARG A 1213 2.16 13.75 -41.38
#